data_AF-A0A8W7PM67-F1
#
_entry.id   AF-A0A8W7PM67-F1
#
_cell.length_a   1.000
_cell.length_b   1.000
_cell.length_c   1.000
_cell.angle_alpha   90.00
_cell.angle_beta   90.00
_cell.angle_gamma   90.00
#
_symmetry.space_group_name_H-M   'P 1'
#
loop_
_entity.id
_entity.type
_entity.pdbx_description
1 polymer ?
#
loop_
_entity_poly.entity_id
_entity_poly.type
_entity_poly.pdbx_seq_one_letter_code
_entity_poly.pdbx_strand_id
1 'polypeptide(L)'
;MCERCKGRQTAQKTLTAVELTQELFQNAVGEGHRVYTRKLANIDHHREVMRGGSVDTLVRQFHAPPGEPLGAEDPTAYEDMFVARSFANALNLSVTERLDLPELTLDPALRRKRCLPPRSCDPHARYRSLDGSCNNPVPARSSWGAAGYPFERLLPPAYEDGVWAPRVHSSVSGRLLASARDISVAVFPDVDRRDRKFNLLLMQFGQFMSHDFTRSASVRIGQEEVQCCNAEHSGALRGEQAHFACMPIAVSPADPFYSRFGIRCLNFVRLALARDGKCRLGYGKQLNRVTHFIDGSAVYGSNEALAASLRTFEGGRLRSSFPTGEELLPFARTRAACEPWAKACFRAGDDRVNQIVSLTEMHTLFLREHNRVATALAALNQHWDDERLYQETRRIVGAVMQKIFYNEYLPSIVGHSKARQYGLLDSHGEQTDFYSPDVKPAVFNELSGAAFRFGHSTVDGAFLIQHRHRRTELVPIQEVFLNPSRLLQRSFFDDFLFSLMDQPQQQLDDSITFGLTRLLFAGRNPFGSDLASLNIQRGRDHALRPYNDYRSWAGLERLTSFEQFGPVGARLASVYEFPDDVDLWVGGLLEPPTQDGALFGETFAAIISEQFARLKFGDRYYYTNGPRTNPGFFTGEQLRELSKVSLASVICANLDQADGFSAPRDAFRQPSEHNPPVPCQTLVGMDLTAWRGH
;
A
#
# COMPACT_ATOMS: atom_id res chain seq x y z
N MET A 1 -74.86 19.15 35.20
CA MET A 1 -73.99 18.05 35.66
C MET A 1 -72.94 17.78 34.58
N CYS A 2 -71.66 17.98 34.93
CA CYS A 2 -70.41 17.71 34.18
C CYS A 2 -70.30 18.25 32.74
N GLU A 3 -69.45 19.23 32.37
CA GLU A 3 -68.03 19.45 32.69
C GLU A 3 -67.15 18.17 32.68
N ARG A 4 -66.21 18.14 31.72
CA ARG A 4 -65.14 17.15 31.48
C ARG A 4 -65.52 15.88 30.70
N CYS A 5 -65.59 16.02 29.37
CA CYS A 5 -65.07 15.01 28.44
C CYS A 5 -64.99 15.60 27.02
N LYS A 6 -63.87 16.26 26.69
CA LYS A 6 -63.28 16.36 25.34
C LYS A 6 -61.90 16.99 25.48
N GLY A 7 -60.97 16.18 25.96
CA GLY A 7 -59.55 16.50 26.02
C GLY A 7 -58.89 16.31 24.65
N ARG A 8 -57.87 17.16 24.42
CA ARG A 8 -56.75 17.00 23.49
C ARG A 8 -57.10 16.75 22.02
N GLN A 9 -57.40 17.83 21.30
CA GLN A 9 -56.91 17.94 19.92
C GLN A 9 -55.38 18.08 19.97
N THR A 10 -54.67 16.97 19.81
CA THR A 10 -53.26 17.00 19.43
C THR A 10 -53.17 17.58 18.02
N ALA A 11 -52.60 18.78 17.91
CA ALA A 11 -52.18 19.34 16.64
C ALA A 11 -51.15 18.39 16.00
N GLN A 12 -51.59 17.61 15.01
CA GLN A 12 -50.69 16.91 14.11
C GLN A 12 -50.01 17.98 13.25
N LYS A 13 -48.82 18.44 13.68
CA LYS A 13 -47.94 19.24 12.84
C LYS A 13 -47.59 18.41 11.61
N THR A 14 -48.03 18.86 10.43
CA THR A 14 -47.59 18.30 9.15
C THR A 14 -46.13 18.73 8.97
N LEU A 15 -45.19 17.81 9.13
CA LEU A 15 -43.77 18.07 8.91
C LEU A 15 -43.51 18.28 7.42
N THR A 16 -42.68 19.26 7.09
CA THR A 16 -42.16 19.46 5.73
C THR A 16 -41.25 18.28 5.33
N ALA A 17 -41.02 18.07 4.04
CA ALA A 17 -40.12 16.99 3.56
C ALA A 17 -38.72 17.06 4.21
N VAL A 18 -38.21 18.27 4.45
CA VAL A 18 -36.91 18.51 5.12
C VAL A 18 -36.95 18.11 6.59
N GLU A 19 -38.02 18.45 7.32
CA GLU A 19 -38.19 18.07 8.73
C GLU A 19 -38.36 16.55 8.88
N LEU A 20 -39.08 15.90 7.97
CA LEU A 20 -39.22 14.44 7.92
C LEU A 20 -37.86 13.76 7.66
N THR A 21 -37.05 14.29 6.74
CA THR A 21 -35.68 13.79 6.50
C THR A 21 -34.77 13.98 7.71
N GLN A 22 -34.92 15.07 8.47
CA GLN A 22 -34.13 15.33 9.67
C GLN A 22 -34.50 14.37 10.81
N GLU A 23 -35.79 14.11 11.04
CA GLU A 23 -36.24 13.13 12.03
C GLU A 23 -35.80 11.70 11.66
N LEU A 24 -35.95 11.31 10.40
CA LEU A 24 -35.46 10.02 9.89
C LEU A 24 -33.95 9.88 10.07
N PHE A 25 -33.18 10.95 9.85
CA PHE A 25 -31.75 10.95 10.10
C PHE A 25 -31.43 10.76 11.59
N GLN A 26 -32.08 11.49 12.50
CA GLN A 26 -31.85 11.31 13.94
C GLN A 26 -32.20 9.90 14.42
N ASN A 27 -33.30 9.33 13.90
CA ASN A 27 -33.68 7.95 14.18
C ASN A 27 -32.62 6.96 13.65
N ALA A 28 -32.12 7.18 12.43
CA ALA A 28 -31.05 6.37 11.86
C ALA A 28 -29.72 6.50 12.62
N VAL A 29 -29.40 7.68 13.15
CA VAL A 29 -28.27 7.90 14.04
C VAL A 29 -28.43 7.08 15.32
N GLY A 30 -29.59 7.18 15.97
CA GLY A 30 -29.90 6.41 17.18
C GLY A 30 -29.84 4.90 16.98
N GLU A 31 -30.40 4.40 15.88
CA GLU A 31 -30.37 2.97 15.56
C GLU A 31 -28.99 2.48 15.13
N GLY A 32 -28.29 3.24 14.28
CA GLY A 32 -26.91 2.92 13.88
C GLY A 32 -25.97 2.85 15.09
N HIS A 33 -26.09 3.80 16.02
CA HIS A 33 -25.36 3.78 17.29
C HIS A 33 -25.71 2.53 18.11
N ARG A 34 -27.01 2.24 18.31
CA ARG A 34 -27.46 1.06 19.07
C ARG A 34 -26.92 -0.25 18.48
N VAL A 35 -26.94 -0.40 17.15
CA VAL A 35 -26.43 -1.58 16.46
C VAL A 35 -24.93 -1.71 16.67
N TYR A 36 -24.17 -0.62 16.51
CA TYR A 36 -22.73 -0.63 16.71
C TYR A 36 -22.33 -0.95 18.15
N THR A 37 -22.99 -0.32 19.15
CA THR A 37 -22.76 -0.61 20.57
C THR A 37 -23.03 -2.08 20.90
N ARG A 38 -24.08 -2.68 20.32
CA ARG A 38 -24.35 -4.12 20.49
C ARG A 38 -23.23 -4.98 19.90
N LYS A 39 -22.69 -4.61 18.74
CA LYS A 39 -21.54 -5.31 18.16
C LYS A 39 -20.31 -5.20 19.05
N LEU A 40 -20.03 -4.04 19.63
CA LEU A 40 -18.94 -3.87 20.60
C LEU A 40 -19.15 -4.73 21.85
N ALA A 41 -20.35 -4.76 22.41
CA ALA A 41 -20.66 -5.62 23.56
C ALA A 41 -20.46 -7.12 23.25
N ASN A 42 -20.84 -7.56 22.05
CA ASN A 42 -20.59 -8.93 21.61
C ASN A 42 -19.09 -9.23 21.45
N ILE A 43 -18.31 -8.27 20.95
CA ILE A 43 -16.85 -8.38 20.86
C ILE A 43 -16.24 -8.52 22.25
N ASP A 44 -16.68 -7.72 23.22
CA ASP A 44 -16.19 -7.81 24.60
C ASP A 44 -16.56 -9.14 25.26
N HIS A 45 -17.78 -9.63 25.01
CA HIS A 45 -18.25 -10.90 25.56
C HIS A 45 -17.54 -12.12 24.97
N HIS A 46 -17.22 -12.11 23.67
CA HIS A 46 -16.57 -13.20 22.94
C HIS A 46 -15.10 -12.95 22.63
N ARG A 47 -14.48 -12.02 23.37
CA ARG A 47 -13.14 -11.50 23.11
C ARG A 47 -12.08 -12.59 23.00
N GLU A 48 -12.15 -13.61 23.85
CA GLU A 48 -11.19 -14.72 23.88
C GLU A 48 -11.30 -15.65 22.66
N VAL A 49 -12.47 -15.72 22.01
CA VAL A 49 -12.66 -16.53 20.79
C VAL A 49 -12.27 -15.74 19.54
N MET A 50 -12.52 -14.43 19.57
CA MET A 50 -12.17 -13.51 18.48
C MET A 50 -10.69 -13.11 18.48
N ARG A 51 -9.98 -13.36 19.58
CA ARG A 51 -8.54 -13.20 19.70
C ARG A 51 -7.91 -14.58 19.56
N GLY A 52 -6.88 -14.70 18.75
CA GLY A 52 -6.16 -15.96 18.67
C GLY A 52 -5.62 -16.30 20.05
N GLY A 53 -5.86 -17.55 20.50
CA GLY A 53 -5.20 -18.07 21.69
C GLY A 53 -3.67 -17.96 21.57
N SER A 54 -2.94 -18.13 22.67
CA SER A 54 -1.47 -17.95 22.69
C SER A 54 -0.69 -18.86 21.71
N VAL A 55 -1.35 -19.82 21.05
CA VAL A 55 -0.72 -20.99 20.41
C VAL A 55 -0.72 -20.99 18.87
N ASP A 56 -1.50 -20.18 18.15
CA ASP A 56 -1.45 -20.22 16.67
C ASP A 56 -0.63 -19.08 16.03
N THR A 57 0.59 -19.48 15.68
CA THR A 57 1.68 -18.72 15.05
C THR A 57 1.49 -18.52 13.54
N LEU A 58 0.35 -18.93 12.96
CA LEU A 58 0.18 -19.03 11.51
C LEU A 58 0.06 -17.68 10.77
N VAL A 59 -0.26 -16.59 11.47
CA VAL A 59 -0.36 -15.23 10.89
C VAL A 59 -0.07 -14.18 11.98
N ARG A 60 0.98 -14.31 12.80
CA ARG A 60 1.10 -13.41 13.97
C ARG A 60 1.66 -12.02 13.72
N GLN A 61 2.08 -11.65 12.49
CA GLN A 61 2.80 -10.39 12.30
C GLN A 61 2.62 -9.76 10.91
N PHE A 62 1.42 -9.26 10.60
CA PHE A 62 1.28 -8.23 9.55
C PHE A 62 0.96 -6.84 10.07
N HIS A 63 0.55 -6.73 11.34
CA HIS A 63 -0.09 -5.51 11.82
C HIS A 63 0.23 -5.12 13.28
N ALA A 64 1.25 -5.69 13.92
CA ALA A 64 1.63 -5.28 15.28
C ALA A 64 2.76 -4.21 15.25
N PRO A 65 2.44 -2.90 15.37
CA PRO A 65 3.48 -1.91 15.62
C PRO A 65 4.01 -2.09 17.05
N PRO A 66 5.34 -2.05 17.26
CA PRO A 66 5.87 -1.72 18.56
C PRO A 66 5.74 -0.21 18.81
N GLY A 67 4.77 0.16 19.63
CA GLY A 67 4.72 1.48 20.24
C GLY A 67 3.86 2.50 19.48
N GLU A 68 2.81 2.92 20.18
CA GLU A 68 2.02 4.15 20.02
C GLU A 68 1.13 4.32 18.76
N PRO A 69 -0.05 4.96 18.94
CA PRO A 69 -1.13 4.90 17.97
C PRO A 69 -0.87 5.86 16.81
N LEU A 70 -0.22 5.35 15.77
CA LEU A 70 -0.35 5.92 14.43
C LEU A 70 -1.81 5.78 13.98
N GLY A 71 -2.64 6.76 14.34
CA GLY A 71 -4.09 6.78 14.12
C GLY A 71 -4.75 5.57 14.76
N ALA A 72 -5.11 5.66 16.04
CA ALA A 72 -6.05 4.70 16.62
C ALA A 72 -7.26 4.59 15.68
N GLU A 73 -7.67 3.37 15.35
CA GLU A 73 -8.88 3.15 14.58
C GLU A 73 -10.00 3.99 15.16
N ASP A 74 -10.58 4.84 14.32
CA ASP A 74 -11.55 5.79 14.79
C ASP A 74 -12.91 5.11 14.91
N PRO A 75 -13.44 4.90 16.13
CA PRO A 75 -14.71 4.19 16.29
C PRO A 75 -15.84 4.90 15.55
N THR A 76 -15.73 6.22 15.35
CA THR A 76 -16.75 7.00 14.65
C THR A 76 -16.85 6.64 13.18
N ALA A 77 -15.75 6.19 12.54
CA ALA A 77 -15.78 5.80 11.13
C ALA A 77 -16.65 4.55 10.91
N TYR A 78 -16.66 3.63 11.87
CA TYR A 78 -17.54 2.46 11.83
C TYR A 78 -18.97 2.81 12.21
N GLU A 79 -19.16 3.62 13.25
CA GLU A 79 -20.47 4.14 13.63
C GLU A 79 -21.18 4.79 12.42
N ASP A 80 -20.46 5.62 11.66
CA ASP A 80 -20.96 6.25 10.44
C ASP A 80 -21.44 5.24 9.40
N MET A 81 -20.80 4.08 9.27
CA MET A 81 -21.26 3.01 8.35
C MET A 81 -22.57 2.37 8.82
N PHE A 82 -22.72 2.14 10.13
CA PHE A 82 -23.97 1.61 10.68
C PHE A 82 -25.12 2.62 10.60
N VAL A 83 -24.81 3.91 10.79
CA VAL A 83 -25.77 5.00 10.57
C VAL A 83 -26.15 5.11 9.10
N ALA A 84 -25.18 5.08 8.17
CA ALA A 84 -25.44 5.15 6.73
C ALA A 84 -26.35 4.01 6.26
N ARG A 85 -26.08 2.78 6.73
CA ARG A 85 -26.93 1.62 6.44
C ARG A 85 -28.33 1.76 7.01
N SER A 86 -28.46 2.22 8.26
CA SER A 86 -29.77 2.41 8.91
C SER A 86 -30.59 3.47 8.19
N PHE A 87 -29.95 4.58 7.79
CA PHE A 87 -30.57 5.67 7.06
C PHE A 87 -31.02 5.24 5.66
N ALA A 88 -30.13 4.56 4.92
CA ALA A 88 -30.44 4.01 3.61
C ALA A 88 -31.62 3.04 3.64
N ASN A 89 -31.69 2.17 4.66
CA ASN A 89 -32.78 1.22 4.83
C ASN A 89 -34.09 1.93 5.20
N ALA A 90 -34.05 2.95 6.07
CA ALA A 90 -35.23 3.71 6.45
C ALA A 90 -35.86 4.47 5.27
N LEU A 91 -35.04 4.87 4.30
CA LEU A 91 -35.47 5.53 3.06
C LEU A 91 -35.71 4.55 1.90
N ASN A 92 -35.50 3.25 2.10
CA ASN A 92 -35.59 2.21 1.07
C ASN A 92 -34.77 2.54 -0.20
N LEU A 93 -33.56 3.07 -0.02
CA LEU A 93 -32.68 3.45 -1.13
C LEU A 93 -32.13 2.22 -1.86
N SER A 94 -32.11 2.30 -3.19
CA SER A 94 -31.38 1.40 -4.08
C SER A 94 -29.87 1.48 -3.86
N VAL A 95 -29.11 0.49 -4.34
CA VAL A 95 -27.65 0.48 -4.24
C VAL A 95 -27.03 1.73 -4.88
N THR A 96 -27.53 2.16 -6.03
CA THR A 96 -27.05 3.38 -6.71
C THR A 96 -27.30 4.62 -5.85
N GLU A 97 -28.53 4.80 -5.34
CA GLU A 97 -28.86 5.93 -4.46
C GLU A 97 -28.04 5.93 -3.17
N ARG A 98 -27.65 4.75 -2.67
CA ARG A 98 -26.76 4.62 -1.50
C ARG A 98 -25.35 5.11 -1.77
N LEU A 99 -24.82 4.89 -2.98
CA LEU A 99 -23.52 5.40 -3.36
C LEU A 99 -23.51 6.93 -3.49
N ASP A 100 -24.68 7.52 -3.76
CA ASP A 100 -24.92 8.97 -3.90
C ASP A 100 -25.43 9.66 -2.62
N LEU A 101 -25.65 8.91 -1.52
CA LEU A 101 -25.91 9.43 -0.16
C LEU A 101 -25.10 10.69 0.23
N PRO A 102 -23.81 10.84 -0.16
CA PRO A 102 -23.05 12.05 0.12
C PRO A 102 -23.65 13.39 -0.38
N GLU A 103 -24.71 13.38 -1.20
CA GLU A 103 -25.40 14.60 -1.68
C GLU A 103 -26.61 15.03 -0.83
N LEU A 104 -27.10 14.21 0.12
CA LEU A 104 -28.21 14.59 0.98
C LEU A 104 -27.76 15.60 2.05
N THR A 105 -28.25 16.84 1.93
CA THR A 105 -27.81 18.00 2.71
C THR A 105 -28.34 17.98 4.15
N LEU A 106 -27.72 17.18 5.01
CA LEU A 106 -27.93 17.21 6.47
C LEU A 106 -27.40 18.51 7.12
N ASP A 107 -27.93 18.89 8.27
CA ASP A 107 -27.53 20.11 9.01
C ASP A 107 -26.01 20.14 9.32
N PRO A 108 -25.27 21.20 8.94
CA PRO A 108 -23.86 21.41 9.29
C PRO A 108 -23.51 21.28 10.77
N ALA A 109 -24.43 21.56 11.70
CA ALA A 109 -24.22 21.45 13.14
C ALA A 109 -23.99 19.99 13.59
N LEU A 110 -24.62 19.02 12.91
CA LEU A 110 -24.44 17.59 13.14
C LEU A 110 -23.13 17.06 12.52
N ARG A 111 -22.53 17.81 11.58
CA ARG A 111 -21.34 17.41 10.81
C ARG A 111 -20.01 17.72 11.52
N ARG A 112 -19.93 18.82 12.29
CA ARG A 112 -18.63 19.38 12.78
C ARG A 112 -17.77 18.46 13.65
N LYS A 113 -18.34 17.46 14.33
CA LYS A 113 -17.57 16.54 15.21
C LYS A 113 -16.89 15.38 14.47
N ARG A 114 -17.19 15.15 13.19
CA ARG A 114 -16.78 13.94 12.44
C ARG A 114 -15.74 14.19 11.34
N CYS A 115 -15.24 15.42 11.17
CA CYS A 115 -14.40 15.79 10.02
C CYS A 115 -12.92 15.79 10.39
N LEU A 116 -12.06 15.59 9.38
CA LEU A 116 -10.68 16.07 9.47
C LEU A 116 -10.73 17.61 9.46
N PRO A 117 -10.27 18.29 10.52
CA PRO A 117 -10.37 19.74 10.61
C PRO A 117 -9.48 20.40 9.53
N PRO A 118 -9.99 21.43 8.82
CA PRO A 118 -9.15 22.29 8.00
C PRO A 118 -7.97 22.81 8.81
N ARG A 119 -6.77 22.78 8.23
CA ARG A 119 -5.57 23.33 8.88
C ARG A 119 -5.18 24.64 8.20
N SER A 120 -4.78 25.63 8.99
CA SER A 120 -4.08 26.80 8.48
C SER A 120 -2.64 26.37 8.18
N CYS A 121 -2.24 26.44 6.91
CA CYS A 121 -0.93 26.01 6.46
C CYS A 121 -0.04 27.21 6.20
N ASP A 122 1.25 27.12 6.54
CA ASP A 122 2.24 28.13 6.15
C ASP A 122 2.59 27.94 4.65
N PRO A 123 2.20 28.88 3.76
CA PRO A 123 2.52 28.78 2.35
C PRO A 123 4.03 28.90 2.09
N HIS A 124 4.82 29.40 3.04
CA HIS A 124 6.27 29.57 2.92
C HIS A 124 7.07 28.43 3.58
N ALA A 125 6.40 27.40 4.09
CA ALA A 125 7.06 26.24 4.69
C ALA A 125 8.02 25.56 3.70
N ARG A 126 9.33 25.67 3.98
CA ARG A 126 10.40 25.12 3.12
C ARG A 126 10.39 23.61 3.04
N TYR A 127 10.00 22.93 4.12
CA TYR A 127 10.03 21.47 4.23
C TYR A 127 8.64 20.88 4.31
N ARG A 128 8.49 19.65 3.80
CA ARG A 128 7.29 18.85 3.97
C ARG A 128 7.12 18.49 5.44
N SER A 129 5.88 18.48 5.92
CA SER A 129 5.53 17.80 7.18
C SER A 129 5.83 16.29 7.08
N LEU A 130 5.99 15.62 8.22
CA LEU A 130 6.19 14.18 8.26
C LEU A 130 4.89 13.40 7.99
N ASP A 131 3.73 13.95 8.35
CA ASP A 131 2.43 13.35 8.07
C ASP A 131 1.91 13.69 6.66
N GLY A 132 2.63 14.48 5.86
CA GLY A 132 2.22 14.92 4.52
C GLY A 132 1.12 15.99 4.50
N SER A 133 0.62 16.43 5.66
CA SER A 133 -0.34 17.53 5.74
C SER A 133 0.25 18.85 5.26
N CYS A 134 -0.61 19.77 4.82
CA CYS A 134 -0.22 21.07 4.28
C CYS A 134 0.65 21.04 3.01
N ASN A 135 0.76 19.89 2.33
CA ASN A 135 1.24 19.87 0.95
C ASN A 135 0.38 20.81 0.07
N ASN A 136 -0.94 20.68 0.20
CA ASN A 136 -1.88 21.63 -0.38
C ASN A 136 -2.16 22.78 0.60
N PRO A 137 -1.83 24.04 0.26
CA PRO A 137 -1.98 25.17 1.17
C PRO A 137 -3.44 25.64 1.33
N VAL A 138 -4.37 25.16 0.50
CA VAL A 138 -5.79 25.51 0.62
C VAL A 138 -6.36 24.82 1.88
N PRO A 139 -6.94 25.56 2.85
CA PRO A 139 -7.35 24.99 4.14
C PRO A 139 -8.29 23.79 4.04
N ALA A 140 -9.23 23.80 3.09
CA ALA A 140 -10.17 22.70 2.86
C ALA A 140 -9.53 21.44 2.23
N ARG A 141 -8.26 21.55 1.79
CA ARG A 141 -7.48 20.50 1.11
C ARG A 141 -6.19 20.16 1.86
N SER A 142 -5.98 20.74 3.04
CA SER A 142 -4.73 20.62 3.81
C SER A 142 -4.40 19.18 4.24
N SER A 143 -5.38 18.26 4.22
CA SER A 143 -5.19 16.84 4.54
C SER A 143 -5.04 15.95 3.31
N TRP A 144 -5.14 16.49 2.09
CA TRP A 144 -5.02 15.69 0.87
C TRP A 144 -3.62 15.09 0.78
N GLY A 145 -3.56 13.76 0.73
CA GLY A 145 -2.31 13.01 0.66
C GLY A 145 -1.61 12.80 2.02
N ALA A 146 -2.19 13.29 3.11
CA ALA A 146 -1.64 13.09 4.44
C ALA A 146 -1.81 11.63 4.93
N ALA A 147 -0.95 11.19 5.84
CA ALA A 147 -1.12 9.94 6.56
C ALA A 147 -2.45 9.92 7.32
N GLY A 148 -3.17 8.81 7.22
CA GLY A 148 -4.52 8.66 7.76
C GLY A 148 -5.63 9.20 6.86
N TYR A 149 -5.30 9.76 5.69
CA TYR A 149 -6.29 10.15 4.71
C TYR A 149 -6.84 8.91 3.96
N PRO A 150 -8.11 8.89 3.54
CA PRO A 150 -8.65 7.76 2.78
C PRO A 150 -7.99 7.62 1.40
N PHE A 151 -7.91 6.38 0.92
CA PHE A 151 -7.67 6.13 -0.50
C PHE A 151 -8.77 6.79 -1.36
N GLU A 152 -8.37 7.30 -2.51
CA GLU A 152 -9.29 7.82 -3.54
C GLU A 152 -9.81 6.66 -4.40
N ARG A 153 -10.81 6.92 -5.25
CA ARG A 153 -11.34 5.92 -6.18
C ARG A 153 -11.35 6.44 -7.61
N LEU A 154 -11.02 5.56 -8.55
CA LEU A 154 -11.19 5.83 -9.99
C LEU A 154 -12.65 5.68 -10.40
N LEU A 155 -13.32 4.64 -9.89
CA LEU A 155 -14.74 4.38 -10.13
C LEU A 155 -15.49 4.29 -8.78
N PRO A 156 -16.81 4.58 -8.75
CA PRO A 156 -17.62 4.32 -7.55
C PRO A 156 -17.50 2.86 -7.08
N PRO A 157 -17.49 2.55 -5.78
CA PRO A 157 -17.25 1.18 -5.31
C PRO A 157 -18.42 0.23 -5.63
N ALA A 158 -18.09 -1.06 -5.74
CA ALA A 158 -19.06 -2.15 -5.89
C ALA A 158 -19.35 -2.83 -4.54
N TYR A 159 -19.87 -2.06 -3.56
CA TYR A 159 -20.39 -2.66 -2.33
C TYR A 159 -21.75 -3.31 -2.58
N GLU A 160 -21.94 -4.53 -2.08
CA GLU A 160 -23.18 -5.31 -2.22
C GLU A 160 -24.40 -4.56 -1.68
N ASP A 161 -24.23 -3.85 -0.57
CA ASP A 161 -25.29 -3.05 0.08
C ASP A 161 -25.19 -1.55 -0.23
N GLY A 162 -24.30 -1.13 -1.13
CA GLY A 162 -24.02 0.27 -1.45
C GLY A 162 -23.34 1.06 -0.32
N VAL A 163 -22.94 0.42 0.79
CA VAL A 163 -22.36 1.09 1.95
C VAL A 163 -21.02 0.49 2.32
N TRP A 164 -20.99 -0.77 2.74
CA TRP A 164 -19.74 -1.39 3.21
C TRP A 164 -19.72 -2.92 3.07
N ALA A 165 -20.80 -3.60 2.72
CA ALA A 165 -20.79 -5.05 2.55
C ALA A 165 -19.98 -5.44 1.28
N PRO A 166 -18.96 -6.30 1.40
CA PRO A 166 -18.09 -6.64 0.27
C PRO A 166 -18.88 -7.34 -0.84
N ARG A 167 -18.41 -7.21 -2.08
CA ARG A 167 -18.97 -7.92 -3.24
C ARG A 167 -18.85 -9.43 -3.04
N VAL A 168 -19.98 -10.12 -3.02
CA VAL A 168 -20.03 -11.59 -2.87
C VAL A 168 -20.91 -12.27 -3.90
N HIS A 169 -21.76 -11.53 -4.63
CA HIS A 169 -22.54 -12.06 -5.75
C HIS A 169 -22.08 -11.52 -7.11
N SER A 170 -22.34 -12.31 -8.16
CA SER A 170 -22.28 -11.88 -9.56
C SER A 170 -23.29 -10.77 -9.79
N SER A 171 -22.86 -9.69 -10.45
CA SER A 171 -23.77 -8.61 -10.87
C SER A 171 -24.68 -9.02 -12.04
N VAL A 172 -24.41 -10.17 -12.67
CA VAL A 172 -25.16 -10.67 -13.83
C VAL A 172 -26.22 -11.68 -13.39
N SER A 173 -25.84 -12.74 -12.66
CA SER A 173 -26.77 -13.81 -12.24
C SER A 173 -27.32 -13.66 -10.83
N GLY A 174 -26.70 -12.83 -9.97
CA GLY A 174 -27.00 -12.78 -8.54
C GLY A 174 -26.55 -14.01 -7.74
N ARG A 175 -25.81 -14.95 -8.36
CA ARG A 175 -25.25 -16.12 -7.67
C ARG A 175 -23.96 -15.75 -6.93
N LEU A 176 -23.59 -16.56 -5.94
CA LEU A 176 -22.35 -16.37 -5.18
C LEU A 176 -21.12 -16.49 -6.09
N LEU A 177 -20.18 -15.57 -5.92
CA LEU A 177 -18.84 -15.67 -6.53
C LEU A 177 -18.06 -16.82 -5.89
N ALA A 178 -17.18 -17.44 -6.68
CA ALA A 178 -16.27 -18.46 -6.16
C ALA A 178 -15.37 -17.91 -5.05
N SER A 179 -14.95 -18.80 -4.14
CA SER A 179 -13.98 -18.44 -3.11
C SER A 179 -12.69 -17.95 -3.77
N ALA A 180 -12.04 -16.96 -3.13
CA ALA A 180 -10.73 -16.49 -3.55
C ALA A 180 -9.71 -17.64 -3.66
N ARG A 181 -9.83 -18.67 -2.82
CA ARG A 181 -8.96 -19.85 -2.86
C ARG A 181 -9.24 -20.76 -4.04
N ASP A 182 -10.50 -20.99 -4.40
CA ASP A 182 -10.84 -21.79 -5.56
C ASP A 182 -10.31 -21.12 -6.84
N ILE A 183 -10.43 -19.79 -6.94
CA ILE A 183 -9.84 -19.00 -8.02
C ILE A 183 -8.31 -19.12 -8.01
N SER A 184 -7.67 -19.02 -6.84
CA SER A 184 -6.21 -19.16 -6.75
C SER A 184 -5.72 -20.50 -7.28
N VAL A 185 -6.36 -21.59 -6.86
CA VAL A 185 -5.99 -22.95 -7.27
C VAL A 185 -6.24 -23.17 -8.76
N ALA A 186 -7.35 -22.66 -9.29
CA ALA A 186 -7.71 -22.85 -10.69
C ALA A 186 -6.88 -21.99 -11.64
N VAL A 187 -6.62 -20.73 -11.29
CA VAL A 187 -6.06 -19.74 -12.23
C VAL A 187 -4.54 -19.63 -12.12
N PHE A 188 -3.97 -19.74 -10.92
CA PHE A 188 -2.56 -19.44 -10.64
C PHE A 188 -1.72 -20.69 -10.31
N PRO A 189 -1.19 -21.41 -11.31
CA PRO A 189 -0.20 -22.46 -11.09
C PRO A 189 1.16 -21.87 -10.64
N ASP A 190 2.07 -22.77 -10.25
CA ASP A 190 3.49 -22.45 -10.06
C ASP A 190 4.28 -22.97 -11.27
N VAL A 191 4.66 -22.07 -12.16
CA VAL A 191 5.43 -22.35 -13.37
C VAL A 191 6.60 -21.37 -13.45
N ASP A 192 7.83 -21.89 -13.47
CA ASP A 192 9.05 -21.07 -13.66
C ASP A 192 9.09 -20.52 -15.09
N ARG A 193 8.87 -19.21 -15.22
CA ARG A 193 8.93 -18.44 -16.47
C ARG A 193 9.75 -17.19 -16.23
N ARG A 194 11.05 -17.29 -16.46
CA ARG A 194 12.00 -16.18 -16.24
C ARG A 194 11.80 -15.03 -17.23
N ASP A 195 11.82 -13.81 -16.71
CA ASP A 195 11.85 -12.59 -17.48
C ASP A 195 13.24 -12.39 -18.11
N ARG A 196 13.29 -12.08 -19.41
CA ARG A 196 14.56 -11.89 -20.14
C ARG A 196 15.07 -10.46 -20.10
N LYS A 197 14.23 -9.50 -19.69
CA LYS A 197 14.49 -8.07 -19.71
C LYS A 197 14.84 -7.55 -18.33
N PHE A 198 14.11 -7.99 -17.30
CA PHE A 198 14.20 -7.41 -15.97
C PHE A 198 14.73 -8.38 -14.92
N ASN A 199 15.40 -7.82 -13.91
CA ASN A 199 15.98 -8.57 -12.80
C ASN A 199 15.11 -8.49 -11.53
N LEU A 200 15.48 -9.26 -10.50
CA LEU A 200 14.78 -9.26 -9.21
C LEU A 200 14.84 -7.92 -8.48
N LEU A 201 15.83 -7.07 -8.77
CA LEU A 201 15.89 -5.72 -8.19
C LEU A 201 14.70 -4.85 -8.61
N LEU A 202 14.17 -5.02 -9.83
CA LEU A 202 12.94 -4.31 -10.25
C LEU A 202 11.76 -4.69 -9.36
N MET A 203 11.54 -5.99 -9.13
CA MET A 203 10.49 -6.49 -8.24
C MET A 203 10.67 -5.91 -6.83
N GLN A 204 11.89 -5.98 -6.29
CA GLN A 204 12.15 -5.56 -4.92
C GLN A 204 12.03 -4.06 -4.71
N PHE A 205 12.52 -3.25 -5.66
CA PHE A 205 12.38 -1.80 -5.61
C PHE A 205 10.92 -1.38 -5.73
N GLY A 206 10.14 -2.07 -6.57
CA GLY A 206 8.68 -1.88 -6.65
C GLY A 206 7.99 -2.07 -5.31
N GLN A 207 8.34 -3.13 -4.57
CA GLN A 207 7.82 -3.36 -3.22
C GLN A 207 8.22 -2.23 -2.27
N PHE A 208 9.51 -1.86 -2.23
CA PHE A 208 10.01 -0.78 -1.37
C PHE A 208 9.28 0.54 -1.62
N MET A 209 9.13 0.93 -2.90
CA MET A 209 8.42 2.15 -3.27
C MET A 209 6.93 2.07 -2.94
N SER A 210 6.28 0.91 -3.13
CA SER A 210 4.87 0.73 -2.75
C SER A 210 4.62 0.98 -1.26
N HIS A 211 5.62 0.73 -0.42
CA HIS A 211 5.55 0.96 1.01
C HIS A 211 5.66 2.44 1.38
N ASP A 212 6.16 3.29 0.48
CA ASP A 212 6.27 4.74 0.68
C ASP A 212 4.91 5.44 0.56
N PHE A 213 4.03 4.95 -0.31
CA PHE A 213 2.73 5.59 -0.59
C PHE A 213 1.50 4.75 -0.22
N THR A 214 1.66 3.47 0.17
CA THR A 214 0.54 2.62 0.62
C THR A 214 0.81 1.83 1.89
N ARG A 215 -0.10 1.92 2.87
CA ARG A 215 -0.16 1.06 4.05
C ARG A 215 -1.61 0.97 4.56
N SER A 216 -2.32 -0.05 4.12
CA SER A 216 -3.61 -0.38 4.72
C SER A 216 -3.42 -1.10 6.07
N ALA A 217 -4.39 -0.96 6.99
CA ALA A 217 -4.44 -1.76 8.22
C ALA A 217 -5.75 -2.51 8.34
N SER A 218 -5.67 -3.74 8.84
CA SER A 218 -6.84 -4.55 9.20
C SER A 218 -7.45 -4.06 10.52
N VAL A 219 -8.75 -4.25 10.69
CA VAL A 219 -9.46 -3.98 11.97
C VAL A 219 -8.88 -4.82 13.11
N ARG A 220 -8.74 -4.24 14.31
CA ARG A 220 -8.16 -4.86 15.51
C ARG A 220 -9.09 -4.84 16.72
N ILE A 221 -8.80 -5.69 17.72
CA ILE A 221 -9.41 -5.65 19.05
C ILE A 221 -8.38 -5.11 20.04
N GLY A 222 -8.35 -3.78 20.23
CA GLY A 222 -7.27 -3.10 20.94
C GLY A 222 -5.95 -3.25 20.17
N GLN A 223 -4.93 -3.84 20.80
CA GLN A 223 -3.65 -4.11 20.15
C GLN A 223 -3.57 -5.52 19.52
N GLU A 224 -4.63 -6.32 19.58
CA GLU A 224 -4.63 -7.71 19.10
C GLU A 224 -5.27 -7.84 17.70
N GLU A 225 -4.81 -8.82 16.93
CA GLU A 225 -5.41 -9.17 15.64
C GLU A 225 -6.74 -9.92 15.83
N VAL A 226 -7.67 -9.70 14.90
CA VAL A 226 -8.96 -10.40 14.86
C VAL A 226 -8.76 -11.78 14.22
N GLN A 227 -9.32 -12.79 14.87
CA GLN A 227 -9.52 -14.12 14.29
C GLN A 227 -10.95 -14.26 13.76
N CYS A 228 -11.05 -14.77 12.55
CA CYS A 228 -12.27 -15.03 11.81
C CYS A 228 -12.45 -16.50 11.47
N CYS A 229 -11.42 -17.31 11.69
CA CYS A 229 -11.50 -18.77 11.70
C CYS A 229 -11.52 -19.26 13.15
N ASN A 230 -12.09 -20.44 13.38
CA ASN A 230 -11.87 -21.14 14.64
C ASN A 230 -10.40 -21.53 14.81
N ALA A 231 -10.02 -21.92 16.02
CA ALA A 231 -8.63 -22.24 16.36
C ALA A 231 -8.03 -23.31 15.43
N GLU A 232 -8.80 -24.34 15.07
CA GLU A 232 -8.33 -25.42 14.20
C GLU A 232 -8.36 -25.07 12.71
N HIS A 233 -8.79 -23.85 12.34
CA HIS A 233 -9.01 -23.42 10.96
C HIS A 233 -9.95 -24.34 10.15
N SER A 234 -10.74 -25.16 10.83
CA SER A 234 -11.71 -26.10 10.26
C SER A 234 -13.05 -25.43 9.89
N GLY A 235 -13.21 -24.15 10.22
CA GLY A 235 -14.35 -23.34 9.82
C GLY A 235 -14.22 -21.86 10.20
N ALA A 236 -15.07 -21.03 9.60
CA ALA A 236 -15.22 -19.63 9.99
C ALA A 236 -16.00 -19.48 11.29
N LEU A 237 -15.64 -18.49 12.11
CA LEU A 237 -16.48 -18.03 13.22
C LEU A 237 -17.79 -17.47 12.67
N ARG A 238 -18.90 -17.66 13.40
CA ARG A 238 -20.25 -17.25 12.96
C ARG A 238 -21.05 -16.59 14.07
N GLY A 239 -22.12 -15.89 13.69
CA GLY A 239 -23.05 -15.27 14.62
C GLY A 239 -22.37 -14.24 15.51
N GLU A 240 -22.58 -14.34 16.82
CA GLU A 240 -22.01 -13.41 17.80
C GLU A 240 -20.54 -13.64 18.09
N GLN A 241 -19.99 -14.81 17.72
CA GLN A 241 -18.57 -15.12 17.86
C GLN A 241 -17.72 -14.55 16.72
N ALA A 242 -18.35 -14.06 15.64
CA ALA A 242 -17.65 -13.44 14.52
C ALA A 242 -17.55 -11.92 14.72
N HIS A 243 -16.33 -11.40 14.63
CA HIS A 243 -16.13 -9.95 14.59
C HIS A 243 -16.85 -9.35 13.36
N PHE A 244 -17.40 -8.14 13.47
CA PHE A 244 -18.13 -7.50 12.35
C PHE A 244 -17.26 -7.25 11.10
N ALA A 245 -15.95 -7.24 11.29
CA ALA A 245 -14.94 -7.06 10.26
C ALA A 245 -14.42 -8.39 9.69
N CYS A 246 -15.03 -9.53 10.03
CA CYS A 246 -14.62 -10.82 9.49
C CYS A 246 -15.07 -11.02 8.04
N MET A 247 -14.14 -11.46 7.20
CA MET A 247 -14.40 -11.83 5.80
C MET A 247 -13.49 -13.01 5.41
N PRO A 248 -13.56 -14.13 6.14
CA PRO A 248 -12.65 -15.26 5.97
C PRO A 248 -12.74 -15.86 4.56
N ILE A 249 -11.64 -16.48 4.12
CA ILE A 249 -11.58 -17.15 2.82
C ILE A 249 -11.92 -18.62 3.03
N ALA A 250 -13.01 -19.07 2.41
CA ALA A 250 -13.44 -20.46 2.47
C ALA A 250 -12.48 -21.35 1.68
N VAL A 251 -12.11 -22.50 2.24
CA VAL A 251 -11.27 -23.50 1.57
C VAL A 251 -12.09 -24.76 1.33
N SER A 252 -12.14 -25.19 0.07
CA SER A 252 -12.89 -26.37 -0.34
C SER A 252 -12.38 -27.64 0.36
N PRO A 253 -13.27 -28.59 0.72
CA PRO A 253 -12.86 -29.93 1.13
C PRO A 253 -11.98 -30.65 0.11
N ALA A 254 -12.13 -30.31 -1.18
CA ALA A 254 -11.34 -30.85 -2.28
C ALA A 254 -10.08 -30.02 -2.60
N ASP A 255 -9.73 -29.00 -1.80
CA ASP A 255 -8.49 -28.23 -2.01
C ASP A 255 -7.28 -29.17 -2.06
N PRO A 256 -6.38 -29.04 -3.06
CA PRO A 256 -5.30 -30.00 -3.26
C PRO A 256 -4.19 -29.93 -2.20
N PHE A 257 -4.10 -28.84 -1.44
CA PHE A 257 -3.03 -28.60 -0.48
C PHE A 257 -3.56 -28.56 0.97
N TYR A 258 -4.46 -27.62 1.25
CA TYR A 258 -4.97 -27.34 2.59
C TYR A 258 -5.85 -28.46 3.14
N SER A 259 -6.49 -29.27 2.29
CA SER A 259 -7.34 -30.38 2.73
C SER A 259 -6.59 -31.47 3.49
N ARG A 260 -5.31 -31.67 3.16
CA ARG A 260 -4.40 -32.61 3.83
C ARG A 260 -4.12 -32.24 5.28
N PHE A 261 -4.34 -30.97 5.64
CA PHE A 261 -4.14 -30.44 6.98
C PHE A 261 -5.47 -30.16 7.70
N GLY A 262 -6.60 -30.57 7.12
CA GLY A 262 -7.93 -30.30 7.69
C GLY A 262 -8.39 -28.84 7.62
N ILE A 263 -7.68 -27.99 6.88
CA ILE A 263 -7.93 -26.56 6.80
C ILE A 263 -9.13 -26.28 5.87
N ARG A 264 -10.08 -25.48 6.37
CA ARG A 264 -11.31 -25.07 5.68
C ARG A 264 -11.53 -23.56 5.69
N CYS A 265 -10.69 -22.81 6.41
CA CYS A 265 -10.80 -21.38 6.58
C CYS A 265 -9.39 -20.74 6.62
N LEU A 266 -9.12 -19.80 5.71
CA LEU A 266 -7.97 -18.90 5.85
C LEU A 266 -8.45 -17.60 6.50
N ASN A 267 -7.74 -17.17 7.54
CA ASN A 267 -8.10 -16.00 8.30
C ASN A 267 -7.99 -14.74 7.43
N PHE A 268 -9.06 -13.94 7.37
CA PHE A 268 -9.05 -12.68 6.66
C PHE A 268 -9.95 -11.67 7.36
N VAL A 269 -9.35 -10.51 7.65
CA VAL A 269 -9.97 -9.38 8.34
C VAL A 269 -10.02 -8.20 7.40
N ARG A 270 -11.17 -7.54 7.39
CA ARG A 270 -11.41 -6.34 6.59
C ARG A 270 -10.52 -5.18 7.03
N LEU A 271 -10.27 -4.26 6.11
CA LEU A 271 -9.48 -3.07 6.41
C LEU A 271 -10.25 -2.06 7.26
N ALA A 272 -9.49 -1.35 8.09
CA ALA A 272 -9.92 -0.18 8.81
C ALA A 272 -10.32 0.95 7.86
N LEU A 273 -11.31 1.73 8.30
CA LEU A 273 -11.86 2.83 7.53
C LEU A 273 -11.27 4.16 7.98
N ALA A 274 -11.10 5.09 7.04
CA ALA A 274 -10.77 6.47 7.33
C ALA A 274 -12.05 7.27 7.58
N ARG A 275 -11.93 8.37 8.33
CA ARG A 275 -12.97 9.40 8.36
C ARG A 275 -13.08 10.09 6.99
N ASP A 276 -14.30 10.36 6.55
CA ASP A 276 -14.52 11.16 5.36
C ASP A 276 -14.17 12.63 5.64
N GLY A 277 -13.22 13.19 4.86
CA GLY A 277 -12.81 14.59 4.99
C GLY A 277 -13.94 15.61 4.74
N LYS A 278 -15.08 15.17 4.20
CA LYS A 278 -16.27 16.01 3.94
C LYS A 278 -17.43 15.78 4.91
N CYS A 279 -17.31 14.90 5.91
CA CYS A 279 -18.36 14.63 6.88
C CYS A 279 -19.71 14.20 6.29
N ARG A 280 -19.66 13.37 5.26
CA ARG A 280 -20.87 12.87 4.60
C ARG A 280 -21.11 11.43 5.01
N LEU A 281 -22.38 11.10 5.25
CA LEU A 281 -22.79 9.70 5.19
C LEU A 281 -22.53 9.19 3.77
N GLY A 282 -22.05 7.97 3.68
CA GLY A 282 -21.73 7.35 2.41
C GLY A 282 -21.10 5.98 2.61
N TYR A 283 -20.47 5.50 1.56
CA TYR A 283 -19.79 4.21 1.58
C TYR A 283 -18.44 4.25 2.31
N GLY A 284 -17.97 3.07 2.72
CA GLY A 284 -16.70 2.88 3.40
C GLY A 284 -15.50 3.25 2.54
N LYS A 285 -14.57 4.01 3.12
CA LYS A 285 -13.29 4.38 2.51
C LYS A 285 -12.16 3.83 3.36
N GLN A 286 -11.30 3.01 2.76
CA GLN A 286 -10.18 2.38 3.44
C GLN A 286 -9.14 3.44 3.84
N LEU A 287 -8.54 3.25 5.01
CA LEU A 287 -7.50 4.10 5.56
C LEU A 287 -6.14 3.81 4.92
N ASN A 288 -5.43 4.85 4.49
CA ASN A 288 -3.98 4.77 4.23
C ASN A 288 -3.22 5.30 5.45
N ARG A 289 -2.35 4.50 6.06
CA ARG A 289 -1.62 4.89 7.30
C ARG A 289 -0.32 5.64 7.06
N VAL A 290 0.17 5.65 5.84
CA VAL A 290 1.36 6.40 5.42
C VAL A 290 0.96 7.59 4.56
N THR A 291 1.89 8.51 4.30
CA THR A 291 1.66 9.60 3.35
C THR A 291 1.37 9.00 1.97
N HIS A 292 0.64 9.72 1.11
CA HIS A 292 0.36 9.26 -0.26
C HIS A 292 1.46 9.67 -1.25
N PHE A 293 2.44 10.46 -0.81
CA PHE A 293 3.48 11.01 -1.64
C PHE A 293 4.64 10.03 -1.80
N ILE A 294 5.48 10.29 -2.79
CA ILE A 294 6.82 9.70 -2.83
C ILE A 294 7.75 10.67 -2.12
N ASP A 295 7.91 10.51 -0.82
CA ASP A 295 8.63 11.45 0.06
C ASP A 295 9.63 10.77 1.01
N GLY A 296 9.83 9.46 0.83
CA GLY A 296 10.74 8.67 1.65
C GLY A 296 10.18 8.35 3.04
N SER A 297 8.88 8.45 3.27
CA SER A 297 8.23 7.96 4.49
C SER A 297 8.56 6.49 4.82
N ALA A 298 8.90 5.64 3.85
CA ALA A 298 9.44 4.30 4.09
C ALA A 298 10.77 4.30 4.88
N VAL A 299 11.53 5.40 4.78
CA VAL A 299 12.79 5.65 5.51
C VAL A 299 12.54 6.47 6.76
N TYR A 300 11.74 7.54 6.66
CA TYR A 300 11.59 8.58 7.69
C TYR A 300 10.39 8.40 8.62
N GLY A 301 9.42 7.57 8.25
CA GLY A 301 8.12 7.44 8.91
C GLY A 301 7.13 8.52 8.47
N SER A 302 5.85 8.30 8.81
CA SER A 302 4.75 9.20 8.45
C SER A 302 4.19 9.99 9.63
N ASN A 303 4.96 10.13 10.71
CA ASN A 303 4.61 10.96 11.87
C ASN A 303 5.86 11.41 12.64
N GLU A 304 5.71 12.50 13.39
CA GLU A 304 6.77 13.11 14.21
C GLU A 304 7.42 12.14 15.20
N ALA A 305 6.63 11.35 15.93
CA ALA A 305 7.16 10.48 16.99
C ALA A 305 8.04 9.36 16.42
N LEU A 306 7.61 8.71 15.33
CA LEU A 306 8.41 7.68 14.67
C LEU A 306 9.69 8.27 14.08
N ALA A 307 9.59 9.38 13.35
CA ALA A 307 10.73 10.06 12.75
C ALA A 307 11.76 10.49 13.81
N ALA A 308 11.31 11.14 14.87
CA ALA A 308 12.14 11.51 16.02
C ALA A 308 12.82 10.27 16.63
N SER A 309 12.10 9.15 16.75
CA SER A 309 12.68 7.92 17.27
C SER A 309 13.80 7.36 16.39
N LEU A 310 13.77 7.61 15.07
CA LEU A 310 14.73 7.12 14.08
C LEU A 310 15.96 8.02 13.95
N ARG A 311 15.94 9.24 14.50
CA ARG A 311 17.04 10.21 14.41
C ARG A 311 18.07 10.08 15.54
N THR A 312 19.32 10.39 15.25
CA THR A 312 20.37 10.55 16.28
C THR A 312 20.23 11.89 17.00
N PHE A 313 19.66 12.91 16.32
CA PHE A 313 19.76 14.33 16.70
C PHE A 313 21.20 14.84 16.76
N GLU A 314 22.07 14.22 15.95
CA GLU A 314 23.46 14.62 15.77
C GLU A 314 23.82 14.53 14.28
N GLY A 315 24.33 15.63 13.73
CA GLY A 315 24.79 15.73 12.34
C GLY A 315 23.69 15.50 11.29
N GLY A 316 22.42 15.65 11.67
CA GLY A 316 21.26 15.39 10.82
C GLY A 316 21.02 13.90 10.51
N ARG A 317 21.68 12.97 11.22
CA ARG A 317 21.71 11.54 10.88
C ARG A 317 20.51 10.74 11.38
N LEU A 318 20.29 9.61 10.71
CA LEU A 318 19.46 8.52 11.21
C LEU A 318 20.29 7.55 12.06
N ARG A 319 19.64 6.97 13.07
CA ARG A 319 20.20 5.90 13.90
C ARG A 319 20.47 4.67 13.05
N SER A 320 21.63 4.08 13.22
CA SER A 320 22.03 2.81 12.62
C SER A 320 22.63 1.86 13.66
N SER A 321 22.95 0.64 13.24
CA SER A 321 23.67 -0.34 14.06
C SER A 321 24.86 -0.92 13.28
N PHE A 322 25.88 -1.40 14.00
CA PHE A 322 27.12 -1.94 13.41
C PHE A 322 27.47 -3.33 13.96
N PRO A 323 26.55 -4.32 13.91
CA PRO A 323 26.78 -5.62 14.54
C PRO A 323 27.92 -6.42 13.90
N THR A 324 28.27 -6.13 12.65
CA THR A 324 29.33 -6.79 11.88
C THR A 324 30.52 -5.88 11.58
N GLY A 325 30.45 -4.61 11.99
CA GLY A 325 31.34 -3.53 11.54
C GLY A 325 30.74 -2.66 10.44
N GLU A 326 29.72 -3.14 9.72
CA GLU A 326 29.07 -2.42 8.62
C GLU A 326 27.75 -1.78 9.04
N GLU A 327 27.38 -0.66 8.41
CA GLU A 327 26.18 0.10 8.77
C GLU A 327 24.90 -0.64 8.38
N LEU A 328 24.08 -1.02 9.36
CA LEU A 328 22.75 -1.59 9.15
C LEU A 328 21.69 -0.70 9.78
N LEU A 329 20.42 -0.97 9.46
CA LEU A 329 19.29 -0.39 10.16
C LEU A 329 19.40 -0.57 11.69
N PRO A 330 18.77 0.30 12.48
CA PRO A 330 18.70 0.11 13.93
C PRO A 330 17.84 -1.12 14.25
N PHE A 331 18.18 -1.83 15.33
CA PHE A 331 17.37 -2.97 15.76
C PHE A 331 15.96 -2.54 16.19
N ALA A 332 14.98 -3.40 15.94
CA ALA A 332 13.63 -3.24 16.45
C ALA A 332 13.64 -3.30 17.98
N ARG A 333 12.76 -2.51 18.62
CA ARG A 333 12.62 -2.49 20.09
C ARG A 333 11.99 -3.78 20.64
N THR A 334 11.25 -4.51 19.80
CA THR A 334 10.51 -5.70 20.19
C THR A 334 10.88 -6.90 19.33
N ARG A 335 10.89 -8.09 19.94
CA ARG A 335 11.07 -9.36 19.23
C ARG A 335 9.87 -9.74 18.34
N ALA A 336 8.72 -9.11 18.54
CA ALA A 336 7.50 -9.35 17.75
C ALA A 336 7.51 -8.71 16.34
N ALA A 337 8.65 -8.22 15.88
CA ALA A 337 8.81 -7.64 14.54
C ALA A 337 9.29 -8.67 13.48
N CYS A 338 9.64 -9.88 13.92
CA CYS A 338 10.10 -11.00 13.09
C CYS A 338 9.68 -12.34 13.69
N GLU A 339 10.05 -13.41 12.98
CA GLU A 339 9.99 -14.76 13.51
C GLU A 339 10.79 -14.92 14.82
N PRO A 340 10.31 -15.73 15.78
CA PRO A 340 10.97 -15.92 17.08
C PRO A 340 12.42 -16.42 17.02
N TRP A 341 12.79 -17.08 15.92
CA TRP A 341 14.16 -17.59 15.69
C TRP A 341 15.04 -16.63 14.88
N ALA A 342 14.52 -15.49 14.43
CA ALA A 342 15.34 -14.46 13.81
C ALA A 342 16.37 -13.93 14.83
N LYS A 343 17.63 -13.87 14.41
CA LYS A 343 18.74 -13.35 15.23
C LYS A 343 18.70 -11.82 15.34
N ALA A 344 18.10 -11.15 14.36
CA ALA A 344 17.91 -9.71 14.35
C ALA A 344 16.57 -9.34 13.71
N CYS A 345 16.00 -8.25 14.20
CA CYS A 345 14.90 -7.53 13.60
C CYS A 345 15.31 -6.08 13.46
N PHE A 346 14.89 -5.44 12.38
CA PHE A 346 15.20 -4.05 12.13
C PHE A 346 13.95 -3.17 12.24
N ARG A 347 14.17 -1.87 12.38
CA ARG A 347 13.12 -0.87 12.32
C ARG A 347 13.51 0.23 11.34
N ALA A 348 12.53 0.75 10.63
CA ALA A 348 12.66 1.84 9.67
C ALA A 348 11.42 2.73 9.74
N GLY A 349 11.23 3.60 8.74
CA GLY A 349 10.02 4.42 8.61
C GLY A 349 8.74 3.62 8.35
N ASP A 350 8.86 2.44 7.73
CA ASP A 350 7.76 1.51 7.52
C ASP A 350 7.89 0.24 8.40
N ASP A 351 6.77 -0.25 8.91
CA ASP A 351 6.71 -1.39 9.83
C ASP A 351 6.82 -2.76 9.13
N ARG A 352 6.72 -2.82 7.80
CA ARG A 352 6.92 -4.04 7.00
C ARG A 352 8.38 -4.26 6.62
N VAL A 353 9.32 -3.45 7.12
CA VAL A 353 10.76 -3.54 6.79
C VAL A 353 11.35 -4.96 6.86
N ASN A 354 10.85 -5.80 7.76
CA ASN A 354 11.34 -7.19 7.94
C ASN A 354 10.58 -8.23 7.11
N GLN A 355 9.59 -7.84 6.29
CA GLN A 355 8.68 -8.76 5.58
C GLN A 355 9.43 -9.81 4.76
N ILE A 356 10.48 -9.39 4.06
CA ILE A 356 11.41 -10.24 3.33
C ILE A 356 12.80 -9.60 3.39
N VAL A 357 13.86 -10.41 3.45
CA VAL A 357 15.23 -9.89 3.64
C VAL A 357 15.67 -8.88 2.56
N SER A 358 15.24 -9.06 1.31
CA SER A 358 15.51 -8.15 0.19
C SER A 358 14.82 -6.79 0.34
N LEU A 359 13.71 -6.72 1.06
CA LEU A 359 13.09 -5.45 1.42
C LEU A 359 13.90 -4.74 2.51
N THR A 360 14.36 -5.46 3.53
CA THR A 360 15.22 -4.91 4.58
C THR A 360 16.53 -4.35 3.99
N GLU A 361 17.06 -4.99 2.95
CA GLU A 361 18.21 -4.51 2.19
C GLU A 361 17.93 -3.15 1.54
N MET A 362 16.80 -2.96 0.85
CA MET A 362 16.44 -1.65 0.27
C MET A 362 16.28 -0.56 1.33
N HIS A 363 15.66 -0.87 2.47
CA HIS A 363 15.58 0.09 3.58
C HIS A 363 16.97 0.46 4.12
N THR A 364 17.89 -0.51 4.19
CA THR A 364 19.27 -0.28 4.61
C THR A 364 20.01 0.60 3.60
N LEU A 365 19.84 0.36 2.29
CA LEU A 365 20.43 1.16 1.22
C LEU A 365 20.06 2.65 1.35
N PHE A 366 18.77 2.96 1.52
CA PHE A 366 18.33 4.35 1.62
C PHE A 366 18.61 4.99 2.98
N LEU A 367 18.76 4.21 4.06
CA LEU A 367 19.31 4.72 5.31
C LEU A 367 20.78 5.14 5.14
N ARG A 368 21.59 4.30 4.48
CA ARG A 368 23.00 4.59 4.21
C ARG A 368 23.12 5.84 3.34
N GLU A 369 22.29 5.96 2.30
CA GLU A 369 22.30 7.13 1.43
C GLU A 369 21.96 8.41 2.20
N HIS A 370 21.00 8.36 3.13
CA HIS A 370 20.73 9.49 4.02
C HIS A 370 21.96 9.84 4.86
N ASN A 371 22.56 8.89 5.57
CA ASN A 371 23.70 9.16 6.45
C ASN A 371 24.94 9.64 5.68
N ARG A 372 25.16 9.14 4.46
CA ARG A 372 26.21 9.59 3.54
C ARG A 372 26.01 11.04 3.12
N VAL A 373 24.79 11.41 2.69
CA VAL A 373 24.45 12.77 2.28
C VAL A 373 24.51 13.74 3.47
N ALA A 374 23.96 13.37 4.63
CA ALA A 374 24.01 14.19 5.84
C ALA A 374 25.45 14.50 6.26
N THR A 375 26.32 13.49 6.27
CA THR A 375 27.74 13.64 6.62
C THR A 375 28.46 14.59 5.66
N ALA A 376 28.22 14.46 4.36
CA ALA A 376 28.82 15.34 3.36
C ALA A 376 28.31 16.79 3.48
N LEU A 377 27.01 16.98 3.74
CA LEU A 377 26.44 18.32 3.97
C LEU A 377 26.98 18.97 5.24
N ALA A 378 27.16 18.21 6.33
CA ALA A 378 27.75 18.73 7.57
C ALA A 378 29.19 19.22 7.35
N ALA A 379 29.97 18.47 6.55
CA ALA A 379 31.33 18.87 6.19
C ALA A 379 31.36 20.14 5.31
N LEU A 380 30.42 20.28 4.37
CA LEU A 380 30.31 21.43 3.47
C LEU A 380 29.74 22.68 4.14
N ASN A 381 28.84 22.49 5.11
CA ASN A 381 28.06 23.54 5.75
C ASN A 381 28.18 23.46 7.28
N GLN A 382 29.38 23.72 7.82
CA GLN A 382 29.67 23.64 9.26
C GLN A 382 28.81 24.57 10.15
N HIS A 383 28.08 25.51 9.54
CA HIS A 383 27.20 26.46 10.21
C HIS A 383 25.74 25.96 10.32
N TRP A 384 25.38 24.85 9.65
CA TRP A 384 24.05 24.26 9.77
C TRP A 384 23.92 23.47 11.08
N ASP A 385 22.76 23.59 11.71
CA ASP A 385 22.41 22.77 12.88
C ASP A 385 21.89 21.38 12.46
N ASP A 386 21.64 20.51 13.45
CA ASP A 386 21.13 19.16 13.24
C ASP A 386 19.81 19.13 12.44
N GLU A 387 18.88 20.02 12.78
CA GLU A 387 17.55 20.04 12.16
C GLU A 387 17.65 20.43 10.70
N ARG A 388 18.44 21.46 10.38
CA ARG A 388 18.70 21.87 9.01
C ARG A 388 19.36 20.75 8.21
N LEU A 389 20.37 20.09 8.78
CA LEU A 389 21.05 18.95 8.13
C LEU A 389 20.06 17.81 7.85
N TYR A 390 19.24 17.43 8.82
CA TYR A 390 18.23 16.39 8.67
C TYR A 390 17.21 16.72 7.57
N GLN A 391 16.63 17.92 7.59
CA GLN A 391 15.59 18.32 6.63
C GLN A 391 16.14 18.48 5.21
N GLU A 392 17.33 19.05 5.05
CA GLU A 392 17.99 19.14 3.74
C GLU A 392 18.34 17.77 3.18
N THR A 393 18.85 16.87 4.02
CA THR A 393 19.17 15.49 3.63
C THR A 393 17.89 14.73 3.25
N ARG A 394 16.84 14.81 4.08
CA ARG A 394 15.52 14.22 3.77
C ARG A 394 14.97 14.73 2.45
N ARG A 395 15.07 16.04 2.19
CA ARG A 395 14.64 16.67 0.94
C ARG A 395 15.40 16.13 -0.27
N ILE A 396 16.72 16.01 -0.18
CA ILE A 396 17.58 15.47 -1.26
C ILE A 396 17.27 13.99 -1.51
N VAL A 397 17.23 13.16 -0.48
CA VAL A 397 16.97 11.72 -0.64
C VAL A 397 15.56 11.47 -1.16
N GLY A 398 14.56 12.26 -0.74
CA GLY A 398 13.22 12.22 -1.33
C GLY A 398 13.24 12.56 -2.83
N ALA A 399 14.03 13.55 -3.25
CA ALA A 399 14.22 13.87 -4.66
C ALA A 399 14.94 12.76 -5.43
N VAL A 400 15.95 12.10 -4.84
CA VAL A 400 16.62 10.92 -5.39
C VAL A 400 15.61 9.80 -5.64
N MET A 401 14.76 9.49 -4.66
CA MET A 401 13.71 8.47 -4.80
C MET A 401 12.71 8.83 -5.90
N GLN A 402 12.22 10.08 -5.94
CA GLN A 402 11.33 10.56 -7.00
C GLN A 402 11.99 10.44 -8.39
N LYS A 403 13.25 10.87 -8.53
CA LYS A 403 13.99 10.79 -9.80
C LYS A 403 14.12 9.36 -10.30
N ILE A 404 14.57 8.43 -9.45
CA ILE A 404 14.71 7.01 -9.81
C ILE A 404 13.33 6.44 -10.19
N PHE A 405 12.31 6.72 -9.39
CA PHE A 405 10.98 6.17 -9.61
C PHE A 405 10.35 6.64 -10.92
N TYR A 406 10.35 7.95 -11.19
CA TYR A 406 9.69 8.51 -12.37
C TYR A 406 10.46 8.31 -13.68
N ASN A 407 11.79 8.16 -13.62
CA ASN A 407 12.63 8.14 -14.83
C ASN A 407 13.31 6.79 -15.12
N GLU A 408 13.40 5.87 -14.15
CA GLU A 408 13.92 4.52 -14.37
C GLU A 408 12.83 3.47 -14.16
N TYR A 409 12.10 3.53 -13.03
CA TYR A 409 11.14 2.49 -12.66
C TYR A 409 9.83 2.55 -13.47
N LEU A 410 9.09 3.67 -13.40
CA LEU A 410 7.79 3.82 -14.08
C LEU A 410 7.86 3.55 -15.59
N PRO A 411 8.76 4.17 -16.39
CA PRO A 411 8.86 3.88 -17.81
C PRO A 411 9.21 2.42 -18.12
N SER A 412 9.89 1.73 -17.21
CA SER A 412 10.18 0.30 -17.36
C SER A 412 8.93 -0.55 -17.24
N ILE A 413 7.99 -0.18 -16.37
CA ILE A 413 6.79 -0.99 -16.13
C ILE A 413 5.58 -0.58 -16.97
N VAL A 414 5.32 0.72 -17.18
CA VAL A 414 4.19 1.21 -17.99
C VAL A 414 4.53 1.39 -19.47
N GLY A 415 5.81 1.32 -19.83
CA GLY A 415 6.31 1.64 -21.17
C GLY A 415 6.55 3.13 -21.40
N HIS A 416 7.57 3.46 -22.22
CA HIS A 416 8.01 4.84 -22.44
C HIS A 416 6.96 5.72 -23.13
N SER A 417 6.22 5.17 -24.10
CA SER A 417 5.18 5.93 -24.82
C SER A 417 4.10 6.44 -23.86
N LYS A 418 3.59 5.54 -23.01
CA LYS A 418 2.58 5.88 -22.01
C LYS A 418 3.12 6.78 -20.90
N ALA A 419 4.34 6.54 -20.43
CA ALA A 419 4.97 7.44 -19.46
C ALA A 419 5.08 8.88 -19.99
N ARG A 420 5.37 9.06 -21.29
CA ARG A 420 5.35 10.39 -21.93
C ARG A 420 3.94 10.95 -22.05
N GLN A 421 2.96 10.15 -22.48
CA GLN A 421 1.56 10.56 -22.63
C GLN A 421 0.99 11.16 -21.33
N TYR A 422 1.31 10.56 -20.19
CA TYR A 422 0.85 11.01 -18.86
C TYR A 422 1.79 12.03 -18.20
N GLY A 423 2.83 12.50 -18.89
CA GLY A 423 3.77 13.49 -18.36
C GLY A 423 4.61 12.98 -17.17
N LEU A 424 4.85 11.67 -17.08
CA LEU A 424 5.56 11.06 -15.95
C LEU A 424 7.06 11.34 -16.00
N LEU A 425 7.65 11.39 -17.20
CA LEU A 425 9.09 11.65 -17.37
C LEU A 425 9.43 13.10 -17.06
N ASP A 426 10.59 13.34 -16.45
CA ASP A 426 11.06 14.69 -16.11
C ASP A 426 11.97 15.27 -17.19
N SER A 427 11.99 16.60 -17.27
CA SER A 427 13.01 17.32 -18.04
C SER A 427 14.35 17.34 -17.29
N HIS A 428 15.45 17.16 -18.02
CA HIS A 428 16.78 17.04 -17.41
C HIS A 428 17.30 18.39 -16.89
N GLY A 429 17.31 18.55 -15.56
CA GLY A 429 18.03 19.63 -14.89
C GLY A 429 17.33 21.00 -14.88
N GLU A 430 16.04 21.04 -15.21
CA GLU A 430 15.27 22.28 -15.31
C GLU A 430 14.15 22.35 -14.26
N GLN A 431 13.84 23.57 -13.82
CA GLN A 431 12.70 23.83 -12.95
C GLN A 431 11.39 23.74 -13.72
N THR A 432 10.35 23.30 -13.03
CA THR A 432 9.00 23.09 -13.57
C THR A 432 7.97 23.86 -12.75
N ASP A 433 6.74 23.88 -13.24
CA ASP A 433 5.57 24.42 -12.53
C ASP A 433 4.40 23.45 -12.70
N PHE A 434 4.66 22.19 -12.34
CA PHE A 434 3.73 21.08 -12.56
C PHE A 434 2.57 21.06 -11.58
N TYR A 435 2.76 21.62 -10.40
CA TYR A 435 1.78 21.53 -9.33
C TYR A 435 0.49 22.30 -9.65
N SER A 436 -0.63 21.61 -9.45
CA SER A 436 -1.95 22.20 -9.42
C SER A 436 -2.62 21.92 -8.06
N PRO A 437 -3.09 22.95 -7.34
CA PRO A 437 -3.78 22.76 -6.07
C PRO A 437 -5.15 22.07 -6.22
N ASP A 438 -5.67 21.91 -7.44
CA ASP A 438 -6.92 21.22 -7.74
C ASP A 438 -6.73 19.72 -8.00
N VAL A 439 -5.50 19.27 -8.24
CA VAL A 439 -5.18 17.84 -8.35
C VAL A 439 -5.07 17.26 -6.95
N LYS A 440 -5.81 16.17 -6.71
CA LYS A 440 -5.76 15.46 -5.42
C LYS A 440 -4.70 14.36 -5.43
N PRO A 441 -3.61 14.49 -4.65
CA PRO A 441 -2.54 13.49 -4.58
C PRO A 441 -2.89 12.37 -3.59
N ALA A 442 -4.02 11.70 -3.79
CA ALA A 442 -4.41 10.55 -2.99
C ALA A 442 -4.30 9.27 -3.84
N VAL A 443 -3.74 8.24 -3.23
CA VAL A 443 -3.60 6.92 -3.84
C VAL A 443 -4.97 6.28 -4.02
N PHE A 444 -5.19 5.67 -5.19
CA PHE A 444 -6.40 4.97 -5.55
C PHE A 444 -6.49 3.61 -4.85
N ASN A 445 -7.72 3.23 -4.49
CA ASN A 445 -8.03 1.88 -4.05
C ASN A 445 -7.69 0.85 -5.11
N GLU A 446 -7.88 1.18 -6.38
CA GLU A 446 -7.56 0.34 -7.54
C GLU A 446 -6.06 0.07 -7.65
N LEU A 447 -5.23 1.07 -7.33
CA LEU A 447 -3.78 0.92 -7.28
C LEU A 447 -3.38 -0.02 -6.13
N SER A 448 -3.82 0.29 -4.90
CA SER A 448 -3.42 -0.42 -3.68
C SER A 448 -4.02 -1.83 -3.58
N GLY A 449 -5.26 -2.01 -4.03
CA GLY A 449 -6.01 -3.26 -3.94
C GLY A 449 -5.80 -4.20 -5.13
N ALA A 450 -5.29 -3.70 -6.27
CA ALA A 450 -5.07 -4.52 -7.46
C ALA A 450 -3.82 -4.12 -8.27
N ALA A 451 -3.82 -2.99 -8.97
CA ALA A 451 -2.88 -2.76 -10.06
C ALA A 451 -1.40 -2.83 -9.63
N PHE A 452 -1.02 -2.22 -8.49
CA PHE A 452 0.38 -2.23 -8.02
C PHE A 452 0.76 -3.50 -7.24
N ARG A 453 -0.15 -4.48 -7.19
CA ARG A 453 0.13 -5.86 -6.73
C ARG A 453 0.55 -6.79 -7.86
N PHE A 454 0.78 -6.26 -9.07
CA PHE A 454 1.31 -7.01 -10.22
C PHE A 454 2.62 -7.72 -9.86
N GLY A 455 3.48 -7.07 -9.07
CA GLY A 455 4.79 -7.60 -8.68
C GLY A 455 4.74 -8.93 -7.94
N HIS A 456 3.60 -9.34 -7.38
CA HIS A 456 3.47 -10.64 -6.73
C HIS A 456 3.59 -11.83 -7.69
N SER A 457 3.34 -11.64 -8.99
CA SER A 457 3.58 -12.66 -10.02
C SER A 457 5.04 -12.67 -10.51
N THR A 458 5.78 -11.57 -10.33
CA THR A 458 7.19 -11.49 -10.75
C THR A 458 8.18 -11.99 -9.68
N VAL A 459 7.69 -12.43 -8.52
CA VAL A 459 8.51 -12.97 -7.43
C VAL A 459 8.98 -14.38 -7.75
N ASP A 460 10.28 -14.62 -7.62
CA ASP A 460 10.85 -15.97 -7.70
C ASP A 460 10.60 -16.76 -6.40
N GLY A 461 10.43 -18.08 -6.52
CA GLY A 461 10.28 -18.99 -5.39
C GLY A 461 11.56 -19.18 -4.57
N ALA A 462 12.73 -18.77 -5.09
CA ALA A 462 13.99 -18.82 -4.38
C ALA A 462 14.96 -17.71 -4.83
N PHE A 463 15.91 -17.38 -3.95
CA PHE A 463 17.03 -16.51 -4.27
C PHE A 463 18.29 -17.36 -4.48
N LEU A 464 18.97 -17.19 -5.61
CA LEU A 464 20.31 -17.70 -5.87
C LEU A 464 21.34 -16.67 -5.42
N ILE A 465 21.77 -16.76 -4.17
CA ILE A 465 22.71 -15.82 -3.55
C ILE A 465 24.14 -16.15 -4.01
N GLN A 466 24.72 -15.23 -4.76
CA GLN A 466 26.07 -15.32 -5.29
C GLN A 466 27.04 -14.65 -4.32
N HIS A 467 27.99 -15.43 -3.81
CA HIS A 467 29.00 -14.94 -2.88
C HIS A 467 30.34 -14.71 -3.56
N ARG A 468 31.02 -13.61 -3.25
CA ARG A 468 32.38 -13.33 -3.79
C ARG A 468 33.41 -14.41 -3.43
N HIS A 469 33.31 -14.99 -2.23
CA HIS A 469 34.33 -15.89 -1.66
C HIS A 469 33.79 -17.25 -1.20
N ARG A 470 32.52 -17.55 -1.48
CA ARG A 470 31.86 -18.80 -1.08
C ARG A 470 31.06 -19.35 -2.25
N ARG A 471 30.59 -20.59 -2.12
CA ARG A 471 29.72 -21.20 -3.12
C ARG A 471 28.37 -20.48 -3.13
N THR A 472 27.80 -20.35 -4.31
CA THR A 472 26.43 -19.89 -4.51
C THR A 472 25.44 -20.73 -3.69
N GLU A 473 24.48 -20.07 -3.05
CA GLU A 473 23.47 -20.67 -2.20
C GLU A 473 22.08 -20.47 -2.81
N LEU A 474 21.25 -21.52 -2.88
CA LEU A 474 19.85 -21.40 -3.25
C LEU A 474 19.00 -21.35 -1.98
N VAL A 475 18.30 -20.23 -1.76
CA VAL A 475 17.51 -19.98 -0.56
C VAL A 475 16.03 -19.85 -0.93
N PRO A 476 15.18 -20.82 -0.54
CA PRO A 476 13.74 -20.72 -0.78
C PRO A 476 13.13 -19.49 -0.12
N ILE A 477 12.15 -18.88 -0.79
CA ILE A 477 11.54 -17.62 -0.34
C ILE A 477 10.90 -17.74 1.05
N GLN A 478 10.32 -18.90 1.37
CA GLN A 478 9.68 -19.12 2.67
C GLN A 478 10.64 -19.04 3.87
N GLU A 479 11.95 -19.20 3.65
CA GLU A 479 12.95 -19.13 4.74
C GLU A 479 13.36 -17.70 5.11
N VAL A 480 13.11 -16.75 4.21
CA VAL A 480 13.55 -15.35 4.34
C VAL A 480 12.43 -14.39 4.69
N PHE A 481 11.20 -14.87 4.77
CA PHE A 481 10.09 -14.10 5.30
C PHE A 481 10.27 -13.82 6.79
N LEU A 482 10.05 -12.56 7.20
CA LEU A 482 10.14 -12.16 8.61
C LEU A 482 11.44 -12.62 9.29
N ASN A 483 12.53 -12.73 8.54
CA ASN A 483 13.80 -13.22 9.03
C ASN A 483 14.97 -12.55 8.30
N PRO A 484 15.33 -11.31 8.67
CA PRO A 484 16.42 -10.57 8.04
C PRO A 484 17.79 -10.96 8.60
N SER A 485 17.90 -12.05 9.36
CA SER A 485 19.12 -12.45 10.07
C SER A 485 20.35 -12.63 9.18
N ARG A 486 20.15 -12.88 7.88
CA ARG A 486 21.24 -13.03 6.91
C ARG A 486 22.04 -11.73 6.72
N LEU A 487 21.44 -10.56 6.95
CA LEU A 487 22.16 -9.27 6.94
C LEU A 487 23.24 -9.16 8.02
N LEU A 488 23.24 -10.04 9.03
CA LEU A 488 24.32 -10.13 10.02
C LEU A 488 25.55 -10.91 9.51
N GLN A 489 25.50 -11.46 8.31
CA GLN A 489 26.66 -12.08 7.71
C GLN A 489 27.51 -11.01 7.00
N ARG A 490 28.83 -11.06 7.18
CA ARG A 490 29.75 -10.22 6.42
C ARG A 490 29.54 -10.44 4.92
N SER A 491 29.72 -9.36 4.14
CA SER A 491 29.51 -9.27 2.68
C SER A 491 28.09 -9.56 2.17
N PHE A 492 27.13 -9.95 3.02
CA PHE A 492 25.82 -10.37 2.54
C PHE A 492 25.05 -9.24 1.84
N PHE A 493 25.16 -8.01 2.33
CA PHE A 493 24.51 -6.85 1.72
C PHE A 493 24.98 -6.64 0.28
N ASP A 494 26.30 -6.60 0.05
CA ASP A 494 26.86 -6.44 -1.29
C ASP A 494 26.59 -7.67 -2.19
N ASP A 495 26.81 -8.89 -1.67
CA ASP A 495 26.57 -10.15 -2.38
C ASP A 495 25.11 -10.25 -2.85
N PHE A 496 24.16 -9.83 -2.01
CA PHE A 496 22.74 -9.96 -2.28
C PHE A 496 22.23 -8.86 -3.21
N LEU A 497 22.68 -7.60 -3.08
CA LEU A 497 22.48 -6.56 -4.10
C LEU A 497 22.96 -6.99 -5.49
N PHE A 498 24.16 -7.56 -5.57
CA PHE A 498 24.68 -8.13 -6.82
C PHE A 498 23.73 -9.22 -7.35
N SER A 499 23.33 -10.15 -6.48
CA SER A 499 22.45 -11.25 -6.82
C SER A 499 21.08 -10.76 -7.34
N LEU A 500 20.51 -9.68 -6.77
CA LEU A 500 19.24 -9.10 -7.24
C LEU A 500 19.37 -8.43 -8.61
N MET A 501 20.52 -7.84 -8.94
CA MET A 501 20.78 -7.22 -10.24
C MET A 501 21.07 -8.24 -11.36
N ASP A 502 21.63 -9.39 -11.00
CA ASP A 502 22.00 -10.44 -11.96
C ASP A 502 20.83 -11.40 -12.26
N GLN A 503 20.08 -11.80 -11.25
CA GLN A 503 19.03 -12.80 -11.41
C GLN A 503 17.77 -12.25 -12.09
N PRO A 504 17.18 -12.99 -13.04
CA PRO A 504 15.90 -12.61 -13.65
C PRO A 504 14.77 -12.68 -12.62
N GLN A 505 13.83 -11.75 -12.72
CA GLN A 505 12.52 -11.93 -12.07
C GLN A 505 11.68 -12.97 -12.83
N GLN A 506 10.55 -13.38 -12.25
CA GLN A 506 9.54 -14.15 -12.99
C GLN A 506 8.76 -13.21 -13.94
N GLN A 507 8.21 -13.77 -15.01
CA GLN A 507 7.35 -13.04 -15.94
C GLN A 507 6.07 -12.59 -15.22
N LEU A 508 5.53 -11.45 -15.66
CA LEU A 508 4.21 -11.04 -15.23
C LEU A 508 3.15 -11.82 -16.02
N ASP A 509 2.57 -12.85 -15.39
CA ASP A 509 1.59 -13.72 -16.03
C ASP A 509 0.68 -14.43 -15.02
N ASP A 510 0.05 -15.52 -15.44
CA ASP A 510 -0.80 -16.36 -14.62
C ASP A 510 -0.05 -17.25 -13.61
N SER A 511 1.26 -17.10 -13.46
CA SER A 511 2.08 -17.88 -12.51
C SER A 511 2.30 -17.12 -11.21
N ILE A 512 2.16 -17.83 -10.09
CA ILE A 512 2.59 -17.35 -8.77
C ILE A 512 3.23 -18.51 -8.01
N THR A 513 4.45 -18.28 -7.54
CA THR A 513 5.23 -19.32 -6.85
C THR A 513 4.47 -19.97 -5.69
N PHE A 514 4.69 -21.27 -5.50
CA PHE A 514 4.17 -22.06 -4.39
C PHE A 514 4.50 -21.42 -3.03
N GLY A 515 5.68 -20.82 -2.91
CA GLY A 515 6.12 -20.10 -1.71
C GLY A 515 5.16 -18.99 -1.28
N LEU A 516 4.48 -18.34 -2.22
CA LEU A 516 3.53 -17.25 -1.95
C LEU A 516 2.07 -17.72 -1.87
N THR A 517 1.71 -18.86 -2.46
CA THR A 517 0.31 -19.31 -2.54
C THR A 517 -0.03 -20.43 -1.56
N ARG A 518 0.97 -21.02 -0.91
CA ARG A 518 0.80 -22.13 0.05
C ARG A 518 1.64 -21.96 1.32
N LEU A 519 2.78 -21.29 1.23
CA LEU A 519 3.76 -21.16 2.33
C LEU A 519 4.00 -19.71 2.77
N LEU A 520 3.14 -18.77 2.37
CA LEU A 520 3.30 -17.37 2.72
C LEU A 520 3.28 -17.22 4.25
N PHE A 521 4.41 -16.79 4.82
CA PHE A 521 4.61 -16.66 6.26
C PHE A 521 4.30 -17.95 7.05
N ALA A 522 4.54 -19.11 6.44
CA ALA A 522 4.37 -20.40 7.13
C ALA A 522 5.29 -20.51 8.36
N GLY A 523 6.44 -19.84 8.35
CA GLY A 523 7.45 -19.96 9.39
C GLY A 523 7.94 -21.40 9.46
N ARG A 524 7.71 -22.07 10.60
CA ARG A 524 8.00 -23.51 10.79
C ARG A 524 6.78 -24.42 10.64
N ASN A 525 5.61 -23.86 10.32
CA ASN A 525 4.40 -24.63 10.11
C ASN A 525 4.42 -25.32 8.73
N PRO A 526 3.72 -26.45 8.58
CA PRO A 526 3.69 -27.18 7.30
C PRO A 526 2.86 -26.46 6.20
N PHE A 527 2.14 -25.40 6.56
CA PHE A 527 1.39 -24.54 5.64
C PHE A 527 1.46 -23.08 6.11
N GLY A 528 1.26 -22.15 5.19
CA GLY A 528 1.10 -20.73 5.45
C GLY A 528 -0.20 -20.19 4.85
N SER A 529 -0.23 -18.89 4.60
CA SER A 529 -1.32 -18.24 3.86
C SER A 529 -1.14 -18.36 2.34
N ASP A 530 -2.10 -17.81 1.59
CA ASP A 530 -2.11 -17.75 0.13
C ASP A 530 -2.26 -16.30 -0.34
N LEU A 531 -1.17 -15.73 -0.88
CA LEU A 531 -1.12 -14.34 -1.32
C LEU A 531 -2.08 -14.05 -2.48
N ALA A 532 -2.29 -14.99 -3.40
CA ALA A 532 -3.22 -14.81 -4.50
C ALA A 532 -4.66 -14.72 -3.99
N SER A 533 -5.02 -15.63 -3.07
CA SER A 533 -6.30 -15.58 -2.37
C SER A 533 -6.48 -14.29 -1.58
N LEU A 534 -5.43 -13.82 -0.89
CA LEU A 534 -5.45 -12.55 -0.15
C LEU A 534 -5.66 -11.34 -1.08
N ASN A 535 -5.05 -11.32 -2.27
CA ASN A 535 -5.21 -10.23 -3.23
C ASN A 535 -6.64 -10.16 -3.76
N ILE A 536 -7.22 -11.29 -4.15
CA ILE A 536 -8.61 -11.39 -4.62
C ILE A 536 -9.57 -10.94 -3.52
N GLN A 537 -9.43 -11.51 -2.32
CA GLN A 537 -10.30 -11.18 -1.18
C GLN A 537 -10.16 -9.70 -0.77
N ARG A 538 -8.95 -9.15 -0.85
CA ARG A 538 -8.69 -7.73 -0.58
C ARG A 538 -9.31 -6.82 -1.64
N GLY A 539 -9.28 -7.18 -2.91
CA GLY A 539 -10.00 -6.46 -3.96
C GLY A 539 -11.51 -6.36 -3.67
N ARG A 540 -12.11 -7.45 -3.20
CA ARG A 540 -13.52 -7.49 -2.77
C ARG A 540 -13.80 -6.67 -1.51
N ASP A 541 -12.89 -6.67 -0.53
CA ASP A 541 -12.97 -5.83 0.68
C ASP A 541 -12.89 -4.32 0.38
N HIS A 542 -12.00 -3.94 -0.55
CA HIS A 542 -11.92 -2.57 -1.09
C HIS A 542 -13.14 -2.20 -1.94
N ALA A 543 -14.02 -3.16 -2.24
CA ALA A 543 -15.13 -3.03 -3.18
C ALA A 543 -14.70 -2.49 -4.54
N LEU A 544 -13.60 -3.04 -5.06
CA LEU A 544 -13.21 -2.81 -6.45
C LEU A 544 -14.29 -3.39 -7.36
N ARG A 545 -14.59 -2.67 -8.44
CA ARG A 545 -15.44 -3.19 -9.51
C ARG A 545 -14.81 -4.40 -10.23
N PRO A 546 -15.60 -5.15 -11.01
CA PRO A 546 -15.05 -6.18 -11.87
C PRO A 546 -14.09 -5.61 -12.92
N TYR A 547 -13.20 -6.45 -13.41
CA TYR A 547 -12.16 -6.10 -14.39
C TYR A 547 -12.70 -5.38 -15.63
N ASN A 548 -13.81 -5.86 -16.20
CA ASN A 548 -14.41 -5.25 -17.40
C ASN A 548 -14.83 -3.79 -17.21
N ASP A 549 -15.17 -3.34 -16.00
CA ASP A 549 -15.49 -1.92 -15.74
C ASP A 549 -14.26 -1.04 -15.91
N TYR A 550 -13.09 -1.52 -15.49
CA TYR A 550 -11.84 -0.81 -15.65
C TYR A 550 -11.27 -0.91 -17.06
N ARG A 551 -11.53 -2.01 -17.78
CA ARG A 551 -11.27 -2.07 -19.23
C ARG A 551 -11.98 -0.95 -19.95
N SER A 552 -13.29 -0.80 -19.72
CA SER A 552 -14.09 0.28 -20.31
C SER A 552 -13.59 1.66 -19.90
N TRP A 553 -13.23 1.85 -18.62
CA TRP A 553 -12.63 3.10 -18.16
C TRP A 553 -11.30 3.42 -18.86
N ALA A 554 -10.47 2.40 -19.13
CA ALA A 554 -9.22 2.53 -19.87
C ALA A 554 -9.43 2.66 -21.40
N GLY A 555 -10.66 2.74 -21.89
CA GLY A 555 -10.98 2.89 -23.31
C GLY A 555 -10.97 1.57 -24.11
N LEU A 556 -10.96 0.43 -23.43
CA LEU A 556 -11.02 -0.90 -24.04
C LEU A 556 -12.44 -1.44 -24.08
N GLU A 557 -12.71 -2.32 -25.05
CA GLU A 557 -13.94 -3.09 -25.08
C GLU A 557 -14.01 -4.09 -23.92
N ARG A 558 -15.22 -4.30 -23.40
CA ARG A 558 -15.52 -5.35 -22.43
C ARG A 558 -15.33 -6.71 -23.08
N LEU A 559 -14.80 -7.66 -22.33
CA LEU A 559 -14.74 -9.05 -22.76
C LEU A 559 -16.11 -9.71 -22.56
N THR A 560 -16.63 -10.37 -23.59
CA THR A 560 -17.94 -11.03 -23.58
C THR A 560 -17.84 -12.55 -23.53
N SER A 561 -16.64 -13.10 -23.77
CA SER A 561 -16.33 -14.53 -23.70
C SER A 561 -15.01 -14.77 -22.99
N PHE A 562 -14.92 -15.87 -22.23
CA PHE A 562 -13.67 -16.29 -21.60
C PHE A 562 -12.58 -16.66 -22.61
N GLU A 563 -12.93 -17.04 -23.84
CA GLU A 563 -11.97 -17.35 -24.91
C GLU A 563 -11.07 -16.14 -25.24
N GLN A 564 -11.55 -14.92 -24.99
CA GLN A 564 -10.78 -13.69 -25.22
C GLN A 564 -9.61 -13.50 -24.22
N PHE A 565 -9.57 -14.28 -23.13
CA PHE A 565 -8.40 -14.37 -22.23
C PHE A 565 -7.34 -15.36 -22.74
N GLY A 566 -7.52 -15.94 -23.94
CA GLY A 566 -6.59 -16.89 -24.51
C GLY A 566 -6.54 -18.21 -23.71
N PRO A 567 -5.35 -18.83 -23.55
CA PRO A 567 -5.23 -20.15 -22.93
C PRO A 567 -5.75 -20.27 -21.49
N VAL A 568 -5.80 -19.16 -20.75
CA VAL A 568 -6.28 -19.13 -19.35
C VAL A 568 -7.82 -19.10 -19.28
N GLY A 569 -8.50 -18.78 -20.39
CA GLY A 569 -9.95 -18.64 -20.46
C GLY A 569 -10.73 -19.83 -19.92
N ALA A 570 -10.31 -21.06 -20.25
CA ALA A 570 -10.98 -22.27 -19.75
C ALA A 570 -10.87 -22.44 -18.23
N ARG A 571 -9.76 -21.98 -17.61
CA ARG A 571 -9.58 -22.00 -16.15
C ARG A 571 -10.36 -20.88 -15.47
N LEU A 572 -10.54 -19.73 -16.13
CA LEU A 572 -11.44 -18.69 -15.63
C LEU A 572 -12.90 -19.14 -15.67
N ALA A 573 -13.33 -19.77 -16.76
CA ALA A 573 -14.70 -20.27 -16.94
C ALA A 573 -15.09 -21.36 -15.92
N SER A 574 -14.12 -22.00 -15.25
CA SER A 574 -14.41 -22.99 -14.21
C SER A 574 -14.69 -22.37 -12.83
N VAL A 575 -14.37 -21.09 -12.62
CA VAL A 575 -14.51 -20.38 -11.33
C VAL A 575 -15.26 -19.06 -11.41
N TYR A 576 -15.49 -18.51 -12.61
CA TYR A 576 -16.35 -17.36 -12.86
C TYR A 576 -17.47 -17.74 -13.82
N GLU A 577 -18.68 -17.24 -13.56
CA GLU A 577 -19.83 -17.50 -14.42
C GLU A 577 -19.80 -16.60 -15.66
N PHE A 578 -19.40 -15.33 -15.49
CA PHE A 578 -19.26 -14.37 -16.58
C PHE A 578 -17.91 -13.65 -16.55
N PRO A 579 -17.36 -13.20 -17.71
CA PRO A 579 -16.21 -12.28 -17.74
C PRO A 579 -16.42 -11.00 -16.91
N ASP A 580 -17.67 -10.56 -16.77
CA ASP A 580 -18.06 -9.43 -15.92
C ASP A 580 -17.97 -9.70 -14.41
N ASP A 581 -17.64 -10.93 -13.98
CA ASP A 581 -17.44 -11.26 -12.57
C ASP A 581 -15.97 -11.20 -12.15
N VAL A 582 -15.04 -11.24 -13.12
CA VAL A 582 -13.59 -11.37 -12.90
C VAL A 582 -13.08 -10.23 -12.04
N ASP A 583 -12.42 -10.56 -10.91
CA ASP A 583 -11.81 -9.56 -10.02
C ASP A 583 -10.70 -8.77 -10.75
N LEU A 584 -10.60 -7.45 -10.52
CA LEU A 584 -9.65 -6.56 -11.23
C LEU A 584 -8.21 -7.08 -11.19
N TRP A 585 -7.73 -7.55 -10.04
CA TRP A 585 -6.36 -8.05 -9.93
C TRP A 585 -6.11 -9.28 -10.82
N VAL A 586 -7.10 -10.18 -10.92
CA VAL A 586 -7.01 -11.38 -11.78
C VAL A 586 -7.01 -10.96 -13.24
N GLY A 587 -8.00 -10.18 -13.67
CA GLY A 587 -8.14 -9.82 -15.08
C GLY A 587 -6.99 -8.96 -15.61
N GLY A 588 -6.51 -7.99 -14.82
CA GLY A 588 -5.42 -7.11 -15.24
C GLY A 588 -4.05 -7.79 -15.25
N LEU A 589 -3.84 -8.82 -14.41
CA LEU A 589 -2.62 -9.64 -14.45
C LEU A 589 -2.55 -10.52 -15.72
N LEU A 590 -3.70 -10.94 -16.24
CA LEU A 590 -3.83 -11.77 -17.43
C LEU A 590 -3.85 -10.96 -18.74
N GLU A 591 -3.83 -9.63 -18.66
CA GLU A 591 -3.85 -8.78 -19.85
C GLU A 591 -2.47 -8.77 -20.52
N PRO A 592 -2.37 -9.04 -21.84
CA PRO A 592 -1.09 -9.05 -22.53
C PRO A 592 -0.40 -7.68 -22.46
N PRO A 593 0.94 -7.63 -22.32
CA PRO A 593 1.67 -6.37 -22.22
C PRO A 593 1.41 -5.42 -23.39
N THR A 594 1.34 -4.11 -23.11
CA THR A 594 1.27 -3.10 -24.18
C THR A 594 2.59 -3.03 -24.97
N GLN A 595 2.59 -2.31 -26.10
CA GLN A 595 3.79 -2.10 -26.92
C GLN A 595 4.92 -1.37 -26.13
N ASP A 596 6.11 -1.31 -26.73
CA ASP A 596 7.32 -0.65 -26.18
C ASP A 596 7.90 -1.25 -24.90
N GLY A 597 7.63 -2.54 -24.66
CA GLY A 597 8.23 -3.31 -23.58
C GLY A 597 7.71 -2.95 -22.18
N ALA A 598 6.46 -2.53 -22.08
CA ALA A 598 5.74 -2.49 -20.80
C ALA A 598 5.64 -3.90 -20.19
N LEU A 599 5.38 -3.96 -18.87
CA LEU A 599 5.20 -5.23 -18.16
C LEU A 599 3.77 -5.76 -18.23
N PHE A 600 2.77 -4.88 -18.29
CA PHE A 600 1.35 -5.23 -18.19
C PHE A 600 0.53 -4.59 -19.31
N GLY A 601 -0.69 -5.09 -19.48
CA GLY A 601 -1.65 -4.58 -20.44
C GLY A 601 -2.21 -3.20 -20.12
N GLU A 602 -3.05 -2.73 -21.04
CA GLU A 602 -3.53 -1.35 -21.11
C GLU A 602 -4.28 -0.92 -19.85
N THR A 603 -5.07 -1.80 -19.22
CA THR A 603 -5.87 -1.48 -18.04
C THR A 603 -4.99 -1.10 -16.85
N PHE A 604 -4.03 -1.95 -16.48
CA PHE A 604 -3.09 -1.65 -15.39
C PHE A 604 -2.19 -0.48 -15.75
N ALA A 605 -1.75 -0.39 -17.01
CA ALA A 605 -0.92 0.73 -17.46
C ALA A 605 -1.65 2.07 -17.33
N ALA A 606 -2.94 2.15 -17.65
CA ALA A 606 -3.75 3.35 -17.47
C ALA A 606 -3.94 3.69 -15.99
N ILE A 607 -4.30 2.72 -15.14
CA ILE A 607 -4.50 2.94 -13.69
C ILE A 607 -3.20 3.46 -13.03
N ILE A 608 -2.08 2.80 -13.30
CA ILE A 608 -0.77 3.15 -12.74
C ILE A 608 -0.33 4.53 -13.25
N SER A 609 -0.48 4.81 -14.55
CA SER A 609 -0.05 6.09 -15.11
C SER A 609 -0.90 7.26 -14.59
N GLU A 610 -2.23 7.11 -14.53
CA GLU A 610 -3.12 8.11 -13.95
C GLU A 610 -2.79 8.38 -12.47
N GLN A 611 -2.51 7.33 -11.70
CA GLN A 611 -2.11 7.47 -10.30
C GLN A 611 -0.87 8.36 -10.15
N PHE A 612 0.21 8.01 -10.84
CA PHE A 612 1.49 8.66 -10.63
C PHE A 612 1.54 10.03 -11.31
N ALA A 613 0.72 10.28 -12.33
CA ALA A 613 0.45 11.63 -12.82
C ALA A 613 -0.15 12.49 -11.70
N ARG A 614 -1.17 12.00 -10.99
CA ARG A 614 -1.78 12.76 -9.87
C ARG A 614 -0.85 12.97 -8.69
N LEU A 615 0.00 12.00 -8.36
CA LEU A 615 1.00 12.18 -7.32
C LEU A 615 2.07 13.20 -7.72
N LYS A 616 2.43 13.29 -9.01
CA LYS A 616 3.36 14.29 -9.53
C LYS A 616 2.75 15.69 -9.55
N PHE A 617 1.60 15.84 -10.22
CA PHE A 617 0.94 17.13 -10.45
C PHE A 617 0.18 17.65 -9.22
N GLY A 618 -0.13 16.79 -8.25
CA GLY A 618 -0.76 17.17 -6.98
C GLY A 618 0.25 17.42 -5.85
N ASP A 619 1.55 17.27 -6.09
CA ASP A 619 2.59 17.40 -5.08
C ASP A 619 3.33 18.73 -5.19
N ARG A 620 3.05 19.65 -4.26
CA ARG A 620 3.66 20.98 -4.21
C ARG A 620 5.19 20.93 -4.15
N TYR A 621 5.71 19.92 -3.48
CA TYR A 621 7.12 19.77 -3.19
C TYR A 621 7.81 18.77 -4.15
N TYR A 622 7.15 18.37 -5.25
CA TYR A 622 7.76 17.54 -6.29
C TYR A 622 9.09 18.16 -6.71
N TYR A 623 10.15 17.36 -6.82
CA TYR A 623 11.51 17.87 -6.73
C TYR A 623 11.89 18.88 -7.82
N THR A 624 11.25 18.85 -8.99
CA THR A 624 11.52 19.82 -10.07
C THR A 624 10.73 21.12 -9.94
N ASN A 625 9.71 21.21 -9.08
CA ASN A 625 8.91 22.43 -8.95
C ASN A 625 9.77 23.62 -8.50
N GLY A 626 9.63 24.74 -9.21
CA GLY A 626 10.38 25.97 -8.99
C GLY A 626 9.87 26.85 -7.83
N PRO A 627 10.51 28.01 -7.62
CA PRO A 627 10.28 28.89 -6.48
C PRO A 627 8.87 29.49 -6.38
N ARG A 628 8.13 29.54 -7.51
CA ARG A 628 6.75 30.04 -7.52
C ARG A 628 5.81 29.17 -6.70
N THR A 629 6.15 27.88 -6.56
CA THR A 629 5.24 26.86 -6.07
C THR A 629 5.80 26.10 -4.89
N ASN A 630 7.10 25.74 -4.95
CA ASN A 630 7.81 25.04 -3.90
C ASN A 630 8.74 26.00 -3.14
N PRO A 631 8.45 26.37 -1.88
CA PRO A 631 9.34 27.23 -1.09
C PRO A 631 10.71 26.58 -0.80
N GLY A 632 10.77 25.25 -0.85
CA GLY A 632 12.00 24.46 -0.78
C GLY A 632 12.43 23.94 -2.14
N PHE A 633 12.28 24.73 -3.20
CA PHE A 633 12.79 24.39 -4.54
C PHE A 633 14.29 24.10 -4.53
N PHE A 634 14.73 23.29 -5.49
CA PHE A 634 16.15 23.11 -5.80
C PHE A 634 16.59 24.13 -6.85
N THR A 635 17.81 24.65 -6.71
CA THR A 635 18.40 25.54 -7.72
C THR A 635 18.66 24.78 -9.02
N GLY A 636 18.85 25.49 -10.14
CA GLY A 636 19.19 24.84 -11.40
C GLY A 636 20.51 24.04 -11.32
N GLU A 637 21.44 24.44 -10.47
CA GLU A 637 22.67 23.68 -10.21
C GLU A 637 22.38 22.37 -9.48
N GLN A 638 21.60 22.43 -8.41
CA GLN A 638 21.16 21.26 -7.66
C GLN A 638 20.36 20.28 -8.53
N LEU A 639 19.49 20.78 -9.43
CA LEU A 639 18.74 19.94 -10.36
C LEU A 639 19.63 19.27 -11.41
N ARG A 640 20.70 19.92 -11.88
CA ARG A 640 21.69 19.29 -12.76
C ARG A 640 22.40 18.14 -12.06
N GLU A 641 22.73 18.28 -10.78
CA GLU A 641 23.34 17.19 -10.01
C GLU A 641 22.35 16.04 -9.74
N LEU A 642 21.11 16.35 -9.36
CA LEU A 642 20.04 15.35 -9.22
C LEU A 642 19.77 14.60 -10.53
N SER A 643 19.92 15.25 -11.69
CA SER A 643 19.70 14.62 -13.00
C SER A 643 20.69 13.49 -13.32
N LYS A 644 21.86 13.47 -12.67
CA LYS A 644 22.89 12.43 -12.82
C LYS A 644 22.61 11.16 -12.00
N VAL A 645 21.69 11.25 -11.03
CA VAL A 645 21.41 10.15 -10.11
C VAL A 645 20.70 9.01 -10.84
N SER A 646 21.18 7.79 -10.58
CA SER A 646 20.55 6.54 -10.96
C SER A 646 20.51 5.58 -9.77
N LEU A 647 19.67 4.54 -9.82
CA LEU A 647 19.71 3.52 -8.76
C LEU A 647 21.08 2.84 -8.69
N ALA A 648 21.74 2.61 -9.83
CA ALA A 648 23.08 2.04 -9.88
C ALA A 648 24.12 2.91 -9.17
N SER A 649 24.07 4.24 -9.32
CA SER A 649 24.99 5.14 -8.61
C SER A 649 24.71 5.22 -7.11
N VAL A 650 23.44 5.15 -6.69
CA VAL A 650 23.06 5.04 -5.26
C VAL A 650 23.57 3.73 -4.66
N ILE A 651 23.43 2.60 -5.36
CA ILE A 651 23.98 1.31 -4.92
C ILE A 651 25.49 1.43 -4.74
N CYS A 652 26.21 1.84 -5.78
CA CYS A 652 27.68 1.95 -5.75
C CYS A 652 28.20 2.90 -4.66
N ALA A 653 27.45 3.95 -4.31
CA ALA A 653 27.83 4.90 -3.27
C ALA A 653 27.67 4.36 -1.84
N ASN A 654 26.97 3.22 -1.65
CA ASN A 654 26.54 2.71 -0.35
C ASN A 654 26.90 1.22 -0.11
N LEU A 655 27.79 0.65 -0.93
CA LEU A 655 28.36 -0.70 -0.73
C LEU A 655 29.34 -0.72 0.45
N ASP A 656 29.50 -1.90 1.07
CA ASP A 656 30.55 -2.15 2.06
C ASP A 656 31.94 -2.16 1.37
N GLN A 657 32.03 -2.77 0.17
CA GLN A 657 33.24 -2.90 -0.63
C GLN A 657 32.99 -2.58 -2.11
N ALA A 658 33.11 -1.32 -2.49
CA ALA A 658 32.95 -0.88 -3.88
C ALA A 658 34.08 -1.39 -4.83
N ASP A 659 35.24 -1.76 -4.29
CA ASP A 659 36.39 -2.19 -5.09
C ASP A 659 36.17 -3.58 -5.71
N GLY A 660 36.14 -3.58 -7.04
CA GLY A 660 35.85 -4.77 -7.85
C GLY A 660 34.35 -5.06 -8.01
N PHE A 661 33.47 -4.18 -7.51
CA PHE A 661 32.04 -4.28 -7.76
C PHE A 661 31.67 -3.63 -9.09
N SER A 662 30.85 -4.32 -9.88
CA SER A 662 30.30 -3.83 -11.14
C SER A 662 28.78 -3.90 -11.13
N ALA A 663 28.14 -2.86 -11.64
CA ALA A 663 26.69 -2.79 -11.75
C ALA A 663 26.29 -2.40 -13.19
N PRO A 664 25.17 -2.91 -13.72
CA PRO A 664 24.62 -2.38 -14.96
C PRO A 664 24.20 -0.92 -14.80
N ARG A 665 24.22 -0.14 -15.88
CA ARG A 665 23.83 1.28 -15.83
C ARG A 665 22.33 1.43 -15.55
N ASP A 666 21.51 0.62 -16.20
CA ASP A 666 20.11 0.41 -15.84
C ASP A 666 20.05 -0.75 -14.85
N ALA A 667 19.96 -0.41 -13.55
CA ALA A 667 20.01 -1.38 -12.46
C ALA A 667 18.84 -2.37 -12.47
N PHE A 668 17.73 -2.07 -13.16
CA PHE A 668 16.54 -2.92 -13.21
C PHE A 668 16.56 -3.94 -14.36
N ARG A 669 17.46 -3.74 -15.33
CA ARG A 669 17.56 -4.62 -16.50
C ARG A 669 18.62 -5.67 -16.33
N GLN A 670 18.35 -6.83 -16.93
CA GLN A 670 19.31 -7.92 -17.06
C GLN A 670 20.62 -7.42 -17.70
N PRO A 671 21.79 -7.85 -17.18
CA PRO A 671 23.07 -7.66 -17.84
C PRO A 671 23.03 -8.20 -19.28
N SER A 672 23.49 -7.40 -20.24
CA SER A 672 23.52 -7.78 -21.66
C SER A 672 24.57 -6.97 -22.42
N GLU A 673 24.78 -7.27 -23.70
CA GLU A 673 25.64 -6.45 -24.56
C GLU A 673 25.20 -4.98 -24.63
N HIS A 674 23.90 -4.70 -24.47
CA HIS A 674 23.33 -3.35 -24.48
C HIS A 674 23.17 -2.72 -23.09
N ASN A 675 23.39 -3.50 -22.02
CA ASN A 675 23.41 -3.04 -20.63
C ASN A 675 24.56 -3.74 -19.88
N PRO A 676 25.83 -3.54 -20.31
CA PRO A 676 26.94 -4.26 -19.70
C PRO A 676 27.18 -3.76 -18.27
N PRO A 677 27.50 -4.65 -17.32
CA PRO A 677 27.99 -4.23 -16.02
C PRO A 677 29.25 -3.38 -16.17
N VAL A 678 29.30 -2.25 -15.48
CA VAL A 678 30.45 -1.34 -15.46
C VAL A 678 30.98 -1.20 -14.03
N PRO A 679 32.30 -0.94 -13.85
CA PRO A 679 32.86 -0.72 -12.52
C PRO A 679 32.17 0.46 -11.82
N CYS A 680 31.90 0.32 -10.52
CA CYS A 680 31.23 1.34 -9.72
C CYS A 680 31.90 2.72 -9.79
N GLN A 681 33.22 2.78 -9.96
CA GLN A 681 33.99 4.02 -10.09
C GLN A 681 33.58 4.86 -11.33
N THR A 682 32.93 4.24 -12.32
CA THR A 682 32.42 4.92 -13.52
C THR A 682 30.98 5.42 -13.39
N LEU A 683 30.29 5.06 -12.31
CA LEU A 683 28.93 5.46 -11.99
C LEU A 683 28.95 6.66 -11.07
N VAL A 684 29.26 7.83 -11.64
CA VAL A 684 29.35 9.08 -10.89
C VAL A 684 27.96 9.51 -10.39
N GLY A 685 27.83 9.69 -9.08
CA GLY A 685 26.62 10.21 -8.44
C GLY A 685 26.53 11.74 -8.47
N MET A 686 25.61 12.29 -7.67
CA MET A 686 25.47 13.74 -7.50
C MET A 686 26.66 14.37 -6.76
N ASP A 687 27.12 15.55 -7.21
CA ASP A 687 28.06 16.38 -6.47
C ASP A 687 27.33 17.28 -5.47
N LEU A 688 27.54 17.05 -4.16
CA LEU A 688 26.88 17.80 -3.10
C LEU A 688 27.46 19.21 -2.89
N THR A 689 28.54 19.60 -3.57
CA THR A 689 29.06 20.98 -3.50
C THR A 689 28.05 22.02 -3.98
N ALA A 690 27.09 21.63 -4.83
CA ALA A 690 25.94 22.46 -5.22
C ALA A 690 24.98 22.83 -4.05
N TRP A 691 25.19 22.28 -2.85
CA TRP A 691 24.48 22.64 -1.61
C TRP A 691 25.32 23.47 -0.64
N ARG A 692 26.54 23.89 -1.02
CA ARG A 692 27.40 24.73 -0.18
C ARG A 692 26.83 26.15 -0.06
N GLY A 693 26.69 26.65 1.17
CA GLY A 693 26.32 28.03 1.47
C GLY A 693 24.84 28.39 1.27
N HIS A 694 23.95 27.39 1.23
CA HIS A 694 22.50 27.53 0.96
C HIS A 694 21.56 27.53 2.16
#